data_AF-A0A8C1KPA4-F1
#
_entry.id   AF-A0A8C1KPA4-F1
#
_cell.length_a   1.000
_cell.length_b   1.000
_cell.length_c   1.000
_cell.angle_alpha   90.00
_cell.angle_beta   90.00
_cell.angle_gamma   90.00
#
_symmetry.space_group_name_H-M   'P 1'
#
loop_
_entity.id
_entity.type
_entity.pdbx_description
1 polymer ?
#
loop_
_entity_poly.entity_id
_entity_poly.type
_entity_poly.pdbx_seq_one_letter_code
_entity_poly.pdbx_strand_id
1 'polypeptide(L)'
;MTSENHATVKADSAALVMSPTGSTSQAAPFSPSTSKPIQELPDELIQAGWSKCWSKRENRPYYFNRFTNQSLWEMPVLGQHDVIVSSGFRVEIPVTPTTPTIPISPSTPGVKPWVNTTDDKQGQTSVPAPAPYRPSVVYWDLDVQTNAVIRERAPADHLPPHPEIELQRAQLTTKLRQHYHELCSQREGIEPPRESFNRWLLERKVVDKGLDPLLPSECDPVISTSMFREIMNDIPIRLSRIKYKEEARKLLFKYAEAAKKMIDSRNATPESRKVVKWNVEDTMNWLRRDHSASKEDYMDRLEHLRKQCGPHVASVAKDSVEGICSKIYHISAEYVRRIRQTHLTLLKECNISEPTAVQDRLVYCYPVRLSIPSPPQPRVELHFENDVACLRYKGEMVKVNRGHFSKLELLYRYSCIDDTRFEKFLSRVWCLIKRYQVMFGSGVNEGSGLQGALPVPVFEALNKQFGVTFECFASPLNCYFKQFCSAFPDTDGFFGSRGPFLSFSPASGSFEANPPFCEEFMDAMVTHLEDLLERSSEPLSFIIFVPEWRDPPTPALTRMEASRFRRHQMMVPAFEHEYRSGSQHICKREEIYYKSVHGTAVIFLQNNAGFSKWEPTTERIQEFLAAYKVSGRSLPSPGPSSTSTGDKDSKPVQEQSSARSQDNSSPVDKTAPDTTNI
;
A
#
# COMPACT_ATOMS: atom_id res chain seq x y z
N MET A 1 19.50 40.95 27.04
CA MET A 1 20.69 41.51 27.71
C MET A 1 20.32 41.66 29.18
N THR A 2 20.35 40.57 29.96
CA THR A 2 21.51 39.85 30.54
C THR A 2 21.69 40.26 32.00
N SER A 3 21.05 39.48 32.88
CA SER A 3 21.10 39.57 34.33
C SER A 3 21.84 38.35 34.89
N GLU A 4 22.82 38.62 35.76
CA GLU A 4 23.13 37.93 37.03
C GLU A 4 23.14 36.39 37.06
N ASN A 5 24.30 35.74 37.19
CA ASN A 5 25.19 35.58 38.36
C ASN A 5 24.86 34.37 39.26
N HIS A 6 25.85 33.50 39.42
CA HIS A 6 25.85 32.34 40.31
C HIS A 6 26.00 32.71 41.78
N ALA A 7 25.40 31.91 42.67
CA ALA A 7 25.86 31.75 44.06
C ALA A 7 25.69 30.30 44.53
N THR A 8 26.67 29.81 45.29
CA THR A 8 26.74 28.43 45.80
C THR A 8 26.93 28.49 47.32
N VAL A 9 26.15 27.77 48.12
CA VAL A 9 26.38 27.62 49.57
C VAL A 9 26.18 26.16 49.99
N LYS A 10 26.99 25.71 50.96
CA LYS A 10 27.07 24.33 51.47
C LYS A 10 25.99 24.03 52.53
N ALA A 11 25.81 22.73 52.77
CA ALA A 11 24.97 22.15 53.81
C ALA A 11 25.57 22.27 55.23
N ASP A 12 24.74 21.97 56.24
CA ASP A 12 25.21 21.16 57.37
C ASP A 12 24.09 20.28 57.96
N SER A 13 24.45 19.27 58.76
CA SER A 13 23.59 18.11 59.10
C SER A 13 23.33 17.95 60.60
N ALA A 14 22.22 17.29 60.96
CA ALA A 14 22.08 16.57 62.24
C ALA A 14 21.06 15.43 62.13
N ALA A 15 21.41 14.25 62.66
CA ALA A 15 20.54 13.07 62.74
C ALA A 15 20.49 12.57 64.18
N LEU A 16 19.43 11.85 64.56
CA LEU A 16 19.46 10.92 65.69
C LEU A 16 18.37 9.83 65.55
N VAL A 17 18.63 8.72 66.21
CA VAL A 17 18.04 7.38 66.01
C VAL A 17 17.19 7.01 67.24
N MET A 18 16.16 6.16 67.10
CA MET A 18 15.92 4.98 67.97
C MET A 18 14.58 4.24 67.68
N SER A 19 14.65 2.90 67.77
CA SER A 19 13.57 1.92 67.94
C SER A 19 13.97 1.03 69.16
N PRO A 20 13.32 -0.10 69.54
CA PRO A 20 11.99 -0.66 69.26
C PRO A 20 11.26 -1.21 70.55
N THR A 21 10.04 -1.79 70.41
CA THR A 21 9.41 -2.95 71.16
C THR A 21 7.92 -3.02 70.76
N GLY A 22 7.33 -4.12 70.24
CA GLY A 22 6.80 -5.31 70.96
C GLY A 22 5.24 -5.29 70.98
N SER A 23 4.45 -6.38 70.97
CA SER A 23 4.69 -7.84 70.83
C SER A 23 3.40 -8.63 70.46
N THR A 24 3.53 -9.69 69.64
CA THR A 24 2.64 -10.88 69.37
C THR A 24 1.19 -11.01 69.87
N SER A 25 0.30 -11.48 68.97
CA SER A 25 -0.71 -12.53 69.24
C SER A 25 -1.11 -13.30 67.95
N GLN A 26 -1.35 -14.61 68.05
CA GLN A 26 -1.66 -15.52 66.92
C GLN A 26 -3.18 -15.66 66.66
N ALA A 27 -3.60 -15.79 65.39
CA ALA A 27 -4.75 -16.60 64.96
C ALA A 27 -4.79 -16.78 63.43
N ALA A 28 -5.31 -17.92 62.96
CA ALA A 28 -5.66 -18.22 61.56
C ALA A 28 -6.73 -19.35 61.57
N PRO A 29 -7.45 -19.62 60.46
CA PRO A 29 -7.77 -18.80 59.29
C PRO A 29 -9.30 -18.69 59.03
N PHE A 30 -9.76 -17.72 58.26
CA PHE A 30 -11.09 -17.76 57.61
C PHE A 30 -11.06 -17.16 56.20
N SER A 31 -11.57 -17.90 55.22
CA SER A 31 -11.71 -17.50 53.82
C SER A 31 -13.04 -16.78 53.57
N PRO A 32 -13.10 -15.87 52.57
CA PRO A 32 -14.26 -15.91 51.68
C PRO A 32 -13.92 -15.79 50.18
N SER A 33 -14.53 -16.72 49.42
CA SER A 33 -14.98 -16.61 48.02
C SER A 33 -14.15 -15.83 46.98
N THR A 34 -13.47 -16.58 46.12
CA THR A 34 -13.11 -16.11 44.77
C THR A 34 -14.17 -16.54 43.74
N SER A 35 -14.90 -15.58 43.17
CA SER A 35 -15.62 -15.75 41.91
C SER A 35 -15.48 -14.51 41.04
N LYS A 36 -14.43 -14.49 40.21
CA LYS A 36 -14.33 -13.62 39.02
C LYS A 36 -14.45 -14.49 37.77
N PRO A 37 -15.03 -13.99 36.66
CA PRO A 37 -15.27 -14.82 35.48
C PRO A 37 -13.97 -15.35 34.90
N ILE A 38 -13.91 -16.64 34.61
CA ILE A 38 -12.84 -17.22 33.80
C ILE A 38 -13.11 -16.77 32.36
N GLN A 39 -12.21 -15.96 31.81
CA GLN A 39 -12.23 -15.65 30.38
C GLN A 39 -11.83 -16.92 29.61
N GLU A 40 -12.83 -17.56 29.00
CA GLU A 40 -12.68 -18.77 28.21
C GLU A 40 -11.96 -18.50 26.88
N LEU A 41 -11.38 -19.54 26.30
CA LEU A 41 -10.73 -19.49 25.00
C LEU A 41 -11.79 -19.42 23.89
N PRO A 42 -11.58 -18.64 22.81
CA PRO A 42 -12.41 -18.73 21.61
C PRO A 42 -12.53 -20.17 21.09
N ASP A 43 -13.74 -20.55 20.66
CA ASP A 43 -14.05 -21.92 20.19
C ASP A 43 -13.11 -22.38 19.06
N GLU A 44 -12.71 -21.47 18.18
CA GLU A 44 -11.77 -21.69 17.09
C GLU A 44 -10.41 -22.23 17.59
N LEU A 45 -9.92 -21.71 18.71
CA LEU A 45 -8.68 -22.17 19.34
C LEU A 45 -8.87 -23.52 20.04
N ILE A 46 -10.02 -23.74 20.67
CA ILE A 46 -10.37 -25.03 21.32
C ILE A 46 -10.47 -26.15 20.25
N GLN A 47 -11.12 -25.86 19.12
CA GLN A 47 -11.21 -26.75 17.96
C GLN A 47 -9.83 -27.00 17.34
N ALA A 48 -8.98 -25.98 17.24
CA ALA A 48 -7.58 -26.11 16.84
C ALA A 48 -6.68 -26.79 17.90
N GLY A 49 -7.24 -27.27 19.02
CA GLY A 49 -6.55 -28.10 20.02
C GLY A 49 -5.85 -27.34 21.15
N TRP A 50 -6.04 -26.02 21.24
CA TRP A 50 -5.49 -25.22 22.32
C TRP A 50 -6.32 -25.30 23.60
N SER A 51 -5.63 -25.26 24.73
CA SER A 51 -6.21 -25.29 26.08
C SER A 51 -5.42 -24.33 26.98
N LYS A 52 -6.09 -23.71 27.96
CA LYS A 52 -5.44 -22.78 28.91
C LYS A 52 -5.04 -23.57 30.16
N CYS A 53 -3.75 -23.57 30.47
CA CYS A 53 -3.13 -24.28 31.58
C CYS A 53 -2.50 -23.29 32.58
N TRP A 54 -2.15 -23.76 33.78
CA TRP A 54 -1.46 -22.94 34.79
C TRP A 54 -0.07 -23.50 35.09
N SER A 55 0.98 -22.68 34.96
CA SER A 55 2.33 -23.10 35.36
C SER A 55 2.54 -22.88 36.84
N LYS A 56 2.73 -23.96 37.61
CA LYS A 56 3.10 -23.90 39.03
C LYS A 56 4.51 -23.35 39.25
N ARG A 57 5.40 -23.42 38.25
CA ARG A 57 6.79 -22.90 38.34
C ARG A 57 6.84 -21.39 38.10
N GLU A 58 6.16 -20.93 37.05
CA GLU A 58 6.20 -19.53 36.60
C GLU A 58 5.05 -18.68 37.18
N ASN A 59 4.20 -19.29 38.01
CA ASN A 59 3.01 -18.72 38.65
C ASN A 59 2.10 -17.89 37.71
N ARG A 60 1.94 -18.33 36.45
CA ARG A 60 1.15 -17.65 35.43
C ARG A 60 0.46 -18.63 34.46
N PRO A 61 -0.62 -18.23 33.77
CA PRO A 61 -1.27 -19.09 32.79
C PRO A 61 -0.43 -19.22 31.51
N TYR A 62 -0.65 -20.31 30.78
CA TYR A 62 -0.09 -20.57 29.46
C TYR A 62 -1.10 -21.32 28.60
N TYR A 63 -0.85 -21.42 27.31
CA TYR A 63 -1.70 -22.08 26.32
C TYR A 63 -0.97 -23.29 25.75
N PHE A 64 -1.57 -24.48 25.88
CA PHE A 64 -1.01 -25.73 25.41
C PHE A 64 -1.85 -26.29 24.24
N ASN A 65 -1.20 -26.62 23.12
CA ASN A 65 -1.85 -27.28 22.00
C ASN A 65 -1.62 -28.80 22.07
N ARG A 66 -2.70 -29.58 22.19
CA ARG A 66 -2.63 -31.05 22.27
C ARG A 66 -2.26 -31.74 20.95
N PHE A 67 -2.42 -31.07 19.80
CA PHE A 67 -2.13 -31.63 18.48
C PHE A 67 -0.70 -31.33 18.01
N THR A 68 -0.15 -30.15 18.34
CA THR A 68 1.23 -29.76 17.98
C THR A 68 2.23 -29.90 19.14
N ASN A 69 1.76 -30.23 20.34
CA ASN A 69 2.52 -30.33 21.58
C ASN A 69 3.26 -29.03 21.97
N GLN A 70 2.80 -27.88 21.46
CA GLN A 70 3.38 -26.56 21.72
C GLN A 70 2.80 -25.92 22.98
N SER A 71 3.63 -25.16 23.70
CA SER A 71 3.21 -24.30 24.82
C SER A 71 3.57 -22.84 24.52
N LEU A 72 2.60 -21.93 24.62
CA LEU A 72 2.76 -20.49 24.44
C LEU A 72 2.36 -19.76 25.73
N TRP A 73 3.07 -18.68 26.08
CA TRP A 73 2.70 -17.84 27.23
C TRP A 73 1.68 -16.75 26.87
N GLU A 74 1.50 -16.50 25.57
CA GLU A 74 0.56 -15.54 25.00
C GLU A 74 -0.53 -16.30 24.21
N MET A 75 -1.68 -15.66 23.99
CA MET A 75 -2.80 -16.31 23.31
C MET A 75 -2.43 -16.63 21.85
N PRO A 76 -2.62 -17.88 21.39
CA PRO A 76 -2.28 -18.26 20.02
C PRO A 76 -3.09 -17.49 18.98
N VAL A 77 -2.47 -17.16 17.86
CA VAL A 77 -3.14 -16.53 16.70
C VAL A 77 -3.10 -17.51 15.52
N LEU A 78 -4.27 -17.89 15.01
CA LEU A 78 -4.37 -18.73 13.81
C LEU A 78 -3.98 -17.89 12.58
N GLY A 79 -3.01 -18.38 11.79
CA GLY A 79 -2.62 -17.76 10.52
C GLY A 79 -1.15 -17.32 10.38
N GLN A 80 -0.30 -17.45 11.42
CA GLN A 80 1.15 -17.20 11.29
C GLN A 80 1.98 -18.45 11.64
N HIS A 81 2.52 -19.09 10.62
CA HIS A 81 3.64 -20.03 10.75
C HIS A 81 4.78 -19.59 9.84
N ASP A 82 5.87 -19.12 10.46
CA ASP A 82 7.14 -18.85 9.79
C ASP A 82 7.77 -20.16 9.28
N VAL A 83 8.46 -20.06 8.15
CA VAL A 83 8.99 -21.16 7.34
C VAL A 83 10.08 -21.94 8.07
N ILE A 84 9.96 -23.28 8.14
CA ILE A 84 11.10 -24.17 8.36
C ILE A 84 11.86 -24.34 7.04
N VAL A 85 13.12 -23.95 7.03
CA VAL A 85 14.05 -24.18 5.92
C VAL A 85 14.30 -25.69 5.79
N SER A 86 14.01 -26.27 4.63
CA SER A 86 14.55 -27.56 4.23
C SER A 86 15.17 -27.44 2.84
N SER A 87 16.48 -27.70 2.78
CA SER A 87 17.32 -27.64 1.59
C SER A 87 17.04 -28.80 0.65
N GLY A 88 16.75 -28.51 -0.62
CA GLY A 88 16.59 -29.51 -1.68
C GLY A 88 17.44 -29.19 -2.91
N PHE A 89 18.64 -29.79 -2.97
CA PHE A 89 19.47 -29.82 -4.18
C PHE A 89 18.71 -30.42 -5.37
N ARG A 90 18.85 -29.84 -6.57
CA ARG A 90 18.76 -30.60 -7.83
C ARG A 90 19.72 -30.02 -8.87
N VAL A 91 20.33 -30.92 -9.65
CA VAL A 91 21.47 -30.68 -10.53
C VAL A 91 21.01 -30.49 -11.97
N GLU A 92 21.63 -29.56 -12.69
CA GLU A 92 21.49 -29.37 -14.14
C GLU A 92 22.35 -30.36 -14.94
N ILE A 93 21.86 -30.84 -16.09
CA ILE A 93 22.67 -31.20 -17.27
C ILE A 93 21.89 -30.79 -18.54
N PRO A 94 22.51 -30.16 -19.57
CA PRO A 94 21.80 -29.54 -20.71
C PRO A 94 21.90 -30.34 -22.03
N VAL A 95 20.99 -30.09 -22.99
CA VAL A 95 21.18 -30.42 -24.42
C VAL A 95 20.51 -29.40 -25.35
N THR A 96 21.22 -28.98 -26.40
CA THR A 96 20.75 -28.20 -27.58
C THR A 96 21.64 -28.58 -28.79
N PRO A 97 21.40 -28.12 -30.03
CA PRO A 97 20.28 -28.45 -30.92
C PRO A 97 20.77 -28.89 -32.34
N THR A 98 19.88 -29.33 -33.23
CA THR A 98 20.19 -29.44 -34.68
C THR A 98 18.97 -29.18 -35.58
N THR A 99 19.21 -28.56 -36.72
CA THR A 99 18.25 -28.27 -37.81
C THR A 99 18.87 -28.72 -39.14
N PRO A 100 18.08 -29.00 -40.20
CA PRO A 100 18.30 -28.23 -41.45
C PRO A 100 17.04 -27.95 -42.34
N THR A 101 16.83 -26.66 -42.64
CA THR A 101 16.86 -26.03 -44.00
C THR A 101 16.01 -26.57 -45.21
N ILE A 102 14.88 -25.88 -45.54
CA ILE A 102 14.49 -25.15 -46.82
C ILE A 102 14.50 -25.93 -48.19
N PRO A 103 13.80 -25.56 -49.32
CA PRO A 103 12.85 -24.47 -49.71
C PRO A 103 11.44 -25.00 -50.17
N ILE A 104 10.44 -24.30 -50.77
CA ILE A 104 10.32 -23.43 -51.98
C ILE A 104 8.97 -22.62 -51.95
N SER A 105 8.90 -21.46 -52.62
CA SER A 105 7.69 -20.61 -52.90
C SER A 105 7.46 -20.50 -54.43
N PRO A 106 6.57 -19.64 -55.01
CA PRO A 106 5.41 -18.87 -54.50
C PRO A 106 4.13 -19.03 -55.38
N SER A 107 3.05 -18.28 -55.12
CA SER A 107 2.20 -17.58 -56.14
C SER A 107 0.97 -16.86 -55.56
N THR A 108 0.78 -15.61 -55.97
CA THR A 108 -0.46 -14.79 -55.92
C THR A 108 -0.84 -14.41 -57.38
N PRO A 109 -1.91 -13.64 -57.73
CA PRO A 109 -3.03 -13.08 -56.95
C PRO A 109 -4.44 -13.37 -57.57
N GLY A 110 -5.53 -12.85 -56.99
CA GLY A 110 -6.87 -12.88 -57.60
C GLY A 110 -7.92 -12.02 -56.86
N VAL A 111 -8.75 -11.26 -57.59
CA VAL A 111 -9.53 -10.11 -57.06
C VAL A 111 -11.06 -10.24 -57.29
N LYS A 112 -11.82 -10.32 -56.19
CA LYS A 112 -13.25 -9.87 -56.04
C LYS A 112 -14.31 -10.53 -56.99
N PRO A 113 -15.57 -10.04 -57.07
CA PRO A 113 -16.64 -10.17 -56.04
C PRO A 113 -18.03 -10.60 -56.60
N TRP A 114 -18.94 -11.18 -55.80
CA TRP A 114 -20.41 -11.13 -56.01
C TRP A 114 -21.13 -11.57 -54.70
N VAL A 115 -21.82 -10.69 -53.96
CA VAL A 115 -23.27 -10.31 -53.99
C VAL A 115 -24.24 -11.39 -53.48
N ASN A 116 -25.20 -10.93 -52.65
CA ASN A 116 -26.25 -11.70 -51.99
C ASN A 116 -27.20 -12.43 -52.94
N THR A 117 -27.71 -13.57 -52.49
CA THR A 117 -29.05 -14.08 -52.81
C THR A 117 -29.74 -14.56 -51.55
N THR A 118 -31.02 -14.22 -51.41
CA THR A 118 -32.02 -14.95 -50.61
C THR A 118 -32.11 -16.40 -51.11
N ASP A 119 -32.61 -17.38 -50.37
CA ASP A 119 -33.65 -17.35 -49.34
C ASP A 119 -33.57 -18.56 -48.39
N ASP A 120 -34.58 -18.68 -47.53
CA ASP A 120 -35.05 -19.88 -46.83
C ASP A 120 -34.51 -20.30 -45.45
N LYS A 121 -35.47 -20.82 -44.67
CA LYS A 121 -35.43 -21.01 -43.21
C LYS A 121 -34.88 -22.38 -42.80
N GLN A 122 -34.07 -22.43 -41.75
CA GLN A 122 -34.28 -23.36 -40.63
C GLN A 122 -33.41 -23.07 -39.38
N GLY A 123 -34.08 -23.02 -38.22
CA GLY A 123 -33.55 -23.32 -36.89
C GLY A 123 -32.13 -22.85 -36.50
N GLN A 124 -32.00 -21.60 -36.04
CA GLN A 124 -30.97 -21.27 -35.05
C GLN A 124 -31.62 -20.79 -33.75
N THR A 125 -31.40 -21.55 -32.68
CA THR A 125 -31.63 -21.14 -31.31
C THR A 125 -30.73 -19.95 -30.99
N SER A 126 -31.31 -18.77 -30.87
CA SER A 126 -30.62 -17.59 -30.39
C SER A 126 -30.16 -17.82 -28.94
N VAL A 127 -28.88 -18.14 -28.77
CA VAL A 127 -28.25 -18.10 -27.45
C VAL A 127 -28.40 -16.66 -26.94
N PRO A 128 -29.06 -16.43 -25.78
CA PRO A 128 -29.17 -15.08 -25.26
C PRO A 128 -27.76 -14.56 -24.97
N ALA A 129 -27.50 -13.31 -25.36
CA ALA A 129 -26.21 -12.67 -25.09
C ALA A 129 -25.88 -12.82 -23.59
N PRO A 130 -24.66 -13.26 -23.22
CA PRO A 130 -24.32 -13.52 -21.83
C PRO A 130 -24.56 -12.25 -21.02
N ALA A 131 -25.37 -12.37 -19.95
CA ALA A 131 -25.71 -11.24 -19.10
C ALA A 131 -24.42 -10.54 -18.61
N PRO A 132 -24.38 -9.20 -18.58
CA PRO A 132 -23.17 -8.47 -18.18
C PRO A 132 -22.73 -8.93 -16.79
N TYR A 133 -21.47 -9.36 -16.69
CA TYR A 133 -20.92 -9.90 -15.46
C TYR A 133 -21.02 -8.85 -14.34
N ARG A 134 -21.81 -9.13 -13.32
CA ARG A 134 -21.87 -8.34 -12.09
C ARG A 134 -20.88 -8.94 -11.10
N PRO A 135 -19.84 -8.21 -10.66
CA PRO A 135 -18.98 -8.66 -9.58
C PRO A 135 -19.81 -8.99 -8.33
N SER A 136 -19.47 -10.06 -7.63
CA SER A 136 -20.13 -10.45 -6.37
C SER A 136 -19.84 -9.49 -5.21
N VAL A 137 -18.73 -8.75 -5.31
CA VAL A 137 -18.35 -7.64 -4.42
C VAL A 137 -17.75 -6.53 -5.27
N VAL A 138 -18.10 -5.29 -4.98
CA VAL A 138 -17.62 -4.09 -5.68
C VAL A 138 -16.76 -3.27 -4.72
N TYR A 139 -15.61 -2.77 -5.18
CA TYR A 139 -14.61 -2.07 -4.35
C TYR A 139 -14.32 -0.63 -4.81
N TRP A 140 -15.28 -0.02 -5.52
CA TRP A 140 -15.17 1.26 -6.22
C TRP A 140 -16.56 1.86 -6.48
N ASP A 141 -16.63 3.19 -6.62
CA ASP A 141 -17.78 3.90 -7.18
C ASP A 141 -17.30 4.75 -8.36
N LEU A 142 -17.69 4.33 -9.57
CA LEU A 142 -17.32 4.99 -10.82
C LEU A 142 -18.39 5.98 -11.31
N ASP A 143 -19.54 6.06 -10.64
CA ASP A 143 -20.65 6.95 -10.99
C ASP A 143 -20.50 8.33 -10.34
N VAL A 144 -19.74 8.44 -9.24
CA VAL A 144 -19.31 9.73 -8.66
C VAL A 144 -18.57 10.57 -9.72
N GLN A 145 -19.11 11.75 -10.02
CA GLN A 145 -18.51 12.72 -10.92
C GLN A 145 -17.45 13.56 -10.20
N THR A 146 -16.46 14.05 -10.95
CA THR A 146 -15.41 14.90 -10.38
C THR A 146 -15.94 16.28 -10.00
N ASN A 147 -15.45 16.82 -8.87
CA ASN A 147 -15.53 18.24 -8.53
C ASN A 147 -14.18 18.96 -8.66
N ALA A 148 -13.14 18.27 -9.16
CA ALA A 148 -11.83 18.86 -9.38
C ALA A 148 -11.84 19.73 -10.65
N VAL A 149 -11.55 21.01 -10.49
CA VAL A 149 -11.43 21.98 -11.60
C VAL A 149 -9.97 22.29 -11.85
N ILE A 150 -9.54 22.27 -13.11
CA ILE A 150 -8.18 22.60 -13.55
C ILE A 150 -8.22 23.70 -14.61
N ARG A 151 -7.10 24.38 -14.85
CA ARG A 151 -6.88 25.03 -16.16
C ARG A 151 -6.73 23.94 -17.23
N GLU A 152 -7.30 24.18 -18.41
CA GLU A 152 -7.17 23.25 -19.54
C GLU A 152 -5.69 23.08 -19.91
N ARG A 153 -5.27 21.83 -20.12
CA ARG A 153 -3.88 21.43 -20.32
C ARG A 153 -3.68 20.89 -21.73
N ALA A 154 -2.52 21.17 -22.31
CA ALA A 154 -2.08 20.50 -23.53
C ALA A 154 -2.06 18.96 -23.34
N PRO A 155 -2.31 18.19 -24.40
CA PRO A 155 -1.97 16.77 -24.40
C PRO A 155 -0.49 16.56 -24.06
N ALA A 156 -0.19 15.60 -23.19
CA ALA A 156 1.15 15.27 -22.76
C ALA A 156 1.96 14.60 -23.89
N ASP A 157 3.27 14.84 -23.88
CA ASP A 157 4.25 14.40 -24.88
C ASP A 157 4.78 12.96 -24.67
N HIS A 158 4.17 12.21 -23.76
CA HIS A 158 4.50 10.81 -23.55
C HIS A 158 4.16 9.97 -24.80
N LEU A 159 5.04 9.03 -25.12
CA LEU A 159 4.84 8.10 -26.22
C LEU A 159 3.74 7.09 -25.85
N PRO A 160 2.74 6.81 -26.70
CA PRO A 160 1.66 5.88 -26.38
C PRO A 160 2.15 4.46 -26.10
N PRO A 161 1.57 3.75 -25.13
CA PRO A 161 2.03 2.43 -24.75
C PRO A 161 1.83 1.42 -25.88
N HIS A 162 2.78 0.50 -25.99
CA HIS A 162 2.76 -0.60 -26.96
C HIS A 162 3.37 -1.85 -26.34
N PRO A 163 2.75 -3.05 -26.46
CA PRO A 163 3.20 -4.27 -25.76
C PRO A 163 4.68 -4.64 -25.98
N GLU A 164 5.23 -4.40 -27.17
CA GLU A 164 6.66 -4.63 -27.44
C GLU A 164 7.58 -3.76 -26.57
N ILE A 165 7.20 -2.50 -26.34
CA ILE A 165 7.99 -1.54 -25.58
C ILE A 165 7.86 -1.81 -24.08
N GLU A 166 6.67 -2.20 -23.60
CA GLU A 166 6.51 -2.68 -22.22
C GLU A 166 7.28 -3.97 -21.97
N LEU A 167 7.34 -4.89 -22.93
CA LEU A 167 8.15 -6.10 -22.82
C LEU A 167 9.65 -5.77 -22.73
N GLN A 168 10.14 -4.86 -23.58
CA GLN A 168 11.54 -4.39 -23.51
C GLN A 168 11.83 -3.69 -22.18
N ARG A 169 10.95 -2.81 -21.70
CA ARG A 169 11.07 -2.11 -20.41
C ARG A 169 11.07 -3.11 -19.24
N ALA A 170 10.21 -4.12 -19.27
CA ALA A 170 10.17 -5.18 -18.27
C ALA A 170 11.53 -5.91 -18.18
N GLN A 171 12.03 -6.41 -19.31
CA GLN A 171 13.32 -7.12 -19.39
C GLN A 171 14.50 -6.26 -18.90
N LEU A 172 14.53 -4.98 -19.28
CA LEU A 172 15.59 -4.06 -18.84
C LEU A 172 15.46 -3.70 -17.34
N THR A 173 14.25 -3.54 -16.81
CA THR A 173 14.06 -3.28 -15.38
C THR A 173 14.44 -4.50 -14.53
N THR A 174 14.13 -5.72 -14.97
CA THR A 174 14.61 -6.95 -14.30
C THR A 174 16.14 -7.03 -14.29
N LYS A 175 16.81 -6.68 -15.41
CA LYS A 175 18.28 -6.58 -15.46
C LYS A 175 18.83 -5.49 -14.54
N LEU A 176 18.10 -4.38 -14.38
CA LEU A 176 18.49 -3.30 -13.46
C LEU A 176 18.39 -3.76 -12.00
N ARG A 177 17.32 -4.47 -11.60
CA ARG A 177 17.20 -5.11 -10.27
C ARG A 177 18.34 -6.11 -10.03
N GLN A 178 18.68 -6.93 -11.03
CA GLN A 178 19.80 -7.87 -10.96
C GLN A 178 21.16 -7.16 -10.76
N HIS A 179 21.45 -6.10 -11.52
CA HIS A 179 22.67 -5.31 -11.33
C HIS A 179 22.72 -4.62 -9.96
N TYR A 180 21.59 -4.18 -9.41
CA TYR A 180 21.53 -3.63 -8.06
C TYR A 180 21.90 -4.67 -7.00
N HIS A 181 21.39 -5.91 -7.13
CA HIS A 181 21.74 -7.05 -6.29
C HIS A 181 23.22 -7.42 -6.39
N GLU A 182 23.78 -7.48 -7.60
CA GLU A 182 25.20 -7.75 -7.84
C GLU A 182 26.08 -6.69 -7.18
N LEU A 183 25.72 -5.40 -7.31
CA LEU A 183 26.48 -4.30 -6.73
C LEU A 183 26.49 -4.31 -5.19
N CYS A 184 25.35 -4.56 -4.55
CA CYS A 184 25.27 -4.67 -3.08
C CYS A 184 26.09 -5.86 -2.57
N SER A 185 25.95 -7.02 -3.22
CA SER A 185 26.64 -8.26 -2.84
C SER A 185 28.15 -8.16 -3.03
N GLN A 186 28.62 -7.66 -4.18
CA GLN A 186 30.04 -7.60 -4.51
C GLN A 186 30.81 -6.50 -3.76
N ARG A 187 30.17 -5.36 -3.46
CA ARG A 187 30.86 -4.20 -2.85
C ARG A 187 30.77 -4.16 -1.33
N GLU A 188 29.60 -4.53 -0.78
CA GLU A 188 29.32 -4.41 0.66
C GLU A 188 29.05 -5.78 1.33
N GLY A 189 28.90 -6.86 0.56
CA GLY A 189 28.65 -8.19 1.11
C GLY A 189 27.23 -8.39 1.65
N ILE A 190 26.28 -7.56 1.21
CA ILE A 190 24.88 -7.59 1.66
C ILE A 190 23.91 -7.82 0.50
N GLU A 191 22.76 -8.37 0.86
CA GLU A 191 21.56 -8.37 0.02
C GLU A 191 20.97 -6.96 -0.08
N PRO A 192 20.33 -6.56 -1.18
CA PRO A 192 19.56 -5.33 -1.26
C PRO A 192 18.56 -5.18 -0.08
N PRO A 193 18.49 -4.00 0.57
CA PRO A 193 17.45 -3.73 1.55
C PRO A 193 16.05 -3.88 0.91
N ARG A 194 15.11 -4.50 1.63
CA ARG A 194 13.78 -4.86 1.08
C ARG A 194 13.03 -3.60 0.65
N GLU A 195 12.44 -3.63 -0.54
CA GLU A 195 11.74 -2.50 -1.18
C GLU A 195 12.62 -1.28 -1.55
N SER A 196 13.93 -1.26 -1.25
CA SER A 196 14.79 -0.09 -1.51
C SER A 196 14.83 0.32 -2.99
N PHE A 197 14.79 -0.65 -3.91
CA PHE A 197 14.70 -0.36 -5.35
C PHE A 197 13.36 0.28 -5.75
N ASN A 198 12.26 -0.13 -5.11
CA ASN A 198 10.94 0.42 -5.39
C ASN A 198 10.80 1.84 -4.80
N ARG A 199 11.30 2.07 -3.58
CA ARG A 199 11.39 3.43 -3.00
C ARG A 199 12.37 4.32 -3.76
N TRP A 200 13.44 3.77 -4.32
CA TRP A 200 14.32 4.50 -5.24
C TRP A 200 13.59 4.96 -6.51
N LEU A 201 12.78 4.10 -7.15
CA LEU A 201 11.97 4.53 -8.30
C LEU A 201 11.04 5.70 -7.94
N LEU A 202 10.36 5.63 -6.79
CA LEU A 202 9.47 6.69 -6.30
C LEU A 202 10.22 8.00 -6.01
N GLU A 203 11.31 7.92 -5.25
CA GLU A 203 12.12 9.09 -4.86
C GLU A 203 12.73 9.77 -6.09
N ARG A 204 13.33 8.99 -7.00
CA ARG A 204 13.91 9.53 -8.23
C ARG A 204 12.85 10.24 -9.09
N LYS A 205 11.62 9.72 -9.17
CA LYS A 205 10.52 10.36 -9.92
C LYS A 205 9.99 11.67 -9.33
N VAL A 206 10.45 12.09 -8.13
CA VAL A 206 10.23 13.46 -7.62
C VAL A 206 11.09 14.48 -8.37
N VAL A 207 12.32 14.10 -8.74
CA VAL A 207 13.35 15.01 -9.29
C VAL A 207 13.74 14.72 -10.75
N ASP A 208 13.33 13.58 -11.29
CA ASP A 208 13.62 13.15 -12.67
C ASP A 208 12.91 14.02 -13.71
N LYS A 209 13.70 14.61 -14.61
CA LYS A 209 13.23 15.34 -15.80
C LYS A 209 13.22 14.44 -17.05
N GLY A 210 13.51 13.15 -16.88
CA GLY A 210 13.63 12.15 -17.92
C GLY A 210 12.33 11.83 -18.66
N LEU A 211 12.49 11.15 -19.81
CA LEU A 211 11.41 10.90 -20.78
C LEU A 211 10.77 9.49 -20.70
N ASP A 212 11.22 8.63 -19.79
CA ASP A 212 10.58 7.32 -19.54
C ASP A 212 9.59 7.42 -18.36
N PRO A 213 8.39 6.84 -18.45
CA PRO A 213 7.40 6.92 -17.38
C PRO A 213 7.77 6.13 -16.11
N LEU A 214 8.71 5.17 -16.17
CA LEU A 214 9.08 4.32 -15.04
C LEU A 214 10.51 4.56 -14.56
N LEU A 215 11.49 4.46 -15.46
CA LEU A 215 12.90 4.49 -15.10
C LEU A 215 13.43 5.92 -15.07
N PRO A 216 14.28 6.29 -14.10
CA PRO A 216 14.92 7.61 -14.07
C PRO A 216 16.06 7.75 -15.08
N SER A 217 16.27 8.96 -15.59
CA SER A 217 17.37 9.24 -16.53
C SER A 217 17.99 10.64 -16.44
N GLU A 218 17.33 11.59 -15.80
CA GLU A 218 17.79 12.98 -15.67
C GLU A 218 17.44 13.53 -14.28
N CYS A 219 18.17 13.05 -13.27
CA CYS A 219 18.01 13.43 -11.86
C CYS A 219 19.20 14.27 -11.36
N ASP A 220 18.91 15.29 -10.57
CA ASP A 220 19.89 16.03 -9.76
C ASP A 220 19.40 16.06 -8.30
N PRO A 221 20.18 15.58 -7.30
CA PRO A 221 21.50 14.94 -7.43
C PRO A 221 21.43 13.55 -8.07
N VAL A 222 22.52 13.12 -8.69
CA VAL A 222 22.71 11.75 -9.25
C VAL A 222 22.53 10.66 -8.19
N ILE A 223 23.06 10.88 -6.98
CA ILE A 223 22.99 9.95 -5.86
C ILE A 223 21.62 10.07 -5.20
N SER A 224 20.95 8.95 -4.97
CA SER A 224 19.67 8.89 -4.27
C SER A 224 19.87 8.87 -2.76
N THR A 225 19.26 9.82 -2.05
CA THR A 225 19.23 9.88 -0.59
C THR A 225 18.51 8.69 0.02
N SER A 226 17.42 8.24 -0.61
CA SER A 226 16.64 7.06 -0.23
C SER A 226 17.48 5.78 -0.33
N MET A 227 18.02 5.47 -1.52
CA MET A 227 18.84 4.27 -1.70
C MET A 227 20.10 4.28 -0.83
N PHE A 228 20.79 5.43 -0.73
CA PHE A 228 21.97 5.56 0.13
C PHE A 228 21.63 5.29 1.60
N ARG A 229 20.58 5.94 2.13
CA ARG A 229 20.10 5.76 3.52
C ARG A 229 19.79 4.31 3.84
N GLU A 230 19.13 3.60 2.93
CA GLU A 230 18.76 2.21 3.13
C GLU A 230 19.94 1.24 3.08
N ILE A 231 20.85 1.38 2.11
CA ILE A 231 22.05 0.53 2.02
C ILE A 231 22.92 0.73 3.26
N MET A 232 23.11 1.98 3.69
CA MET A 232 23.92 2.33 4.87
C MET A 232 23.32 1.77 6.18
N ASN A 233 22.00 1.61 6.25
CA ASN A 233 21.32 1.03 7.43
C ASN A 233 21.59 -0.48 7.60
N ASP A 234 21.83 -1.20 6.51
CA ASP A 234 22.14 -2.64 6.50
C ASP A 234 23.66 -2.93 6.49
N ILE A 235 24.51 -1.90 6.69
CA ILE A 235 25.98 -2.01 6.80
C ILE A 235 26.41 -1.94 8.29
N PRO A 236 27.36 -2.78 8.75
CA PRO A 236 28.12 -3.78 8.01
C PRO A 236 27.40 -5.13 7.91
N ILE A 237 26.27 -5.30 8.61
CA ILE A 237 25.31 -6.38 8.42
C ILE A 237 23.89 -5.87 8.64
N ARG A 238 22.94 -6.45 7.91
CA ARG A 238 21.51 -6.27 8.14
C ARG A 238 21.10 -6.80 9.51
N LEU A 239 20.37 -5.98 10.28
CA LEU A 239 19.82 -6.37 11.57
C LEU A 239 18.46 -7.06 11.38
N SER A 240 18.33 -8.30 11.86
CA SER A 240 17.09 -9.06 11.85
C SER A 240 16.31 -8.91 13.16
N ARG A 241 14.98 -9.06 13.13
CA ARG A 241 14.15 -9.12 14.34
C ARG A 241 14.52 -10.36 15.16
N ILE A 242 14.94 -10.16 16.40
CA ILE A 242 15.40 -11.21 17.30
C ILE A 242 14.24 -11.74 18.14
N LYS A 243 14.00 -13.05 18.07
CA LYS A 243 13.03 -13.75 18.93
C LYS A 243 13.71 -14.26 20.19
N TYR A 244 14.86 -14.95 20.08
CA TYR A 244 15.49 -15.71 21.16
C TYR A 244 16.84 -15.16 21.64
N LYS A 245 17.23 -15.45 22.88
CA LYS A 245 18.53 -15.05 23.49
C LYS A 245 19.74 -15.43 22.62
N GLU A 246 19.76 -16.66 22.10
CA GLU A 246 20.88 -17.13 21.27
C GLU A 246 20.97 -16.44 19.90
N GLU A 247 19.85 -15.92 19.38
CA GLU A 247 19.87 -15.09 18.17
C GLU A 247 20.47 -13.72 18.47
N ALA A 248 20.16 -13.13 19.64
CA ALA A 248 20.74 -11.86 20.09
C ALA A 248 22.26 -11.95 20.22
N ARG A 249 22.74 -12.98 20.93
CA ARG A 249 24.18 -13.27 21.09
C ARG A 249 24.87 -13.45 19.74
N LYS A 250 24.26 -14.21 18.82
CA LYS A 250 24.79 -14.43 17.45
C LYS A 250 24.81 -13.15 16.61
N LEU A 251 23.78 -12.29 16.69
CA LEU A 251 23.74 -11.04 15.93
C LEU A 251 24.79 -10.05 16.44
N LEU A 252 24.93 -9.91 17.76
CA LEU A 252 25.98 -9.09 18.37
C LEU A 252 27.38 -9.53 17.94
N PHE A 253 27.66 -10.84 18.01
CA PHE A 253 28.93 -11.40 17.55
C PHE A 253 29.18 -11.09 16.06
N LYS A 254 28.20 -11.36 15.18
CA LYS A 254 28.32 -11.10 13.74
C LYS A 254 28.54 -9.61 13.43
N TYR A 255 27.84 -8.70 14.14
CA TYR A 255 28.01 -7.27 13.94
C TYR A 255 29.43 -6.83 14.30
N ALA A 256 29.92 -7.28 15.47
CA ALA A 256 31.26 -6.98 15.94
C ALA A 256 32.35 -7.54 15.01
N GLU A 257 32.20 -8.78 14.53
CA GLU A 257 33.10 -9.40 13.55
C GLU A 257 33.10 -8.65 12.20
N ALA A 258 31.93 -8.31 11.67
CA ALA A 258 31.79 -7.61 10.40
C ALA A 258 32.34 -6.17 10.47
N ALA A 259 32.09 -5.44 11.56
CA ALA A 259 32.64 -4.10 11.79
C ALA A 259 34.18 -4.11 11.84
N LYS A 260 34.77 -5.09 12.55
CA LYS A 260 36.23 -5.28 12.59
C LYS A 260 36.77 -5.65 11.21
N LYS A 261 36.16 -6.63 10.52
CA LYS A 261 36.57 -7.05 9.17
C LYS A 261 36.55 -5.88 8.19
N MET A 262 35.50 -5.05 8.19
CA MET A 262 35.39 -3.89 7.30
C MET A 262 36.46 -2.84 7.57
N ILE A 263 36.74 -2.55 8.85
CA ILE A 263 37.81 -1.63 9.24
C ILE A 263 39.20 -2.21 8.92
N ASP A 264 39.39 -3.52 9.01
CA ASP A 264 40.66 -4.17 8.68
C ASP A 264 40.94 -4.20 7.17
N SER A 265 39.93 -4.47 6.34
CA SER A 265 40.09 -4.63 4.88
C SER A 265 40.00 -3.34 4.06
N ARG A 266 39.48 -2.24 4.62
CA ARG A 266 39.23 -0.98 3.89
C ARG A 266 40.08 0.19 4.41
N ASN A 267 40.15 1.23 3.59
CA ASN A 267 40.78 2.50 3.94
C ASN A 267 39.97 3.16 5.06
N ALA A 268 40.60 3.37 6.21
CA ALA A 268 40.00 3.96 7.39
C ALA A 268 41.06 4.80 8.11
N THR A 269 40.66 5.94 8.68
CA THR A 269 41.57 6.79 9.45
C THR A 269 42.14 6.03 10.67
N PRO A 270 43.34 6.37 11.16
CA PRO A 270 43.91 5.72 12.34
C PRO A 270 42.98 5.77 13.57
N GLU A 271 42.25 6.87 13.74
CA GLU A 271 41.29 7.04 14.84
C GLU A 271 40.07 6.12 14.66
N SER A 272 39.40 6.14 13.50
CA SER A 272 38.30 5.20 13.21
C SER A 272 38.71 3.74 13.39
N ARG A 273 39.93 3.39 12.98
CA ARG A 273 40.50 2.05 13.14
C ARG A 273 40.69 1.68 14.61
N LYS A 274 41.21 2.61 15.42
CA LYS A 274 41.42 2.43 16.86
C LYS A 274 40.08 2.29 17.61
N VAL A 275 39.13 3.19 17.38
CA VAL A 275 37.82 3.21 18.06
C VAL A 275 37.04 1.93 17.78
N VAL A 276 36.92 1.52 16.51
CA VAL A 276 36.15 0.30 16.16
C VAL A 276 36.83 -0.95 16.71
N LYS A 277 38.17 -1.08 16.59
CA LYS A 277 38.87 -2.25 17.12
C LYS A 277 38.71 -2.39 18.63
N TRP A 278 38.85 -1.30 19.38
CA TRP A 278 38.70 -1.30 20.82
C TRP A 278 37.28 -1.71 21.26
N ASN A 279 36.24 -1.11 20.67
CA ASN A 279 34.84 -1.44 20.99
C ASN A 279 34.47 -2.89 20.62
N VAL A 280 34.99 -3.41 19.49
CA VAL A 280 34.81 -4.82 19.12
C VAL A 280 35.54 -5.74 20.08
N GLU A 281 36.78 -5.43 20.47
CA GLU A 281 37.56 -6.26 21.39
C GLU A 281 36.96 -6.28 22.79
N ASP A 282 36.47 -5.14 23.29
CA ASP A 282 35.68 -5.07 24.52
C ASP A 282 34.42 -5.94 24.45
N THR A 283 33.63 -5.83 23.37
CA THR A 283 32.43 -6.66 23.16
C THR A 283 32.77 -8.16 23.12
N MET A 284 33.84 -8.54 22.40
CA MET A 284 34.33 -9.92 22.32
C MET A 284 34.92 -10.42 23.65
N ASN A 285 35.42 -9.53 24.50
CA ASN A 285 35.87 -9.86 25.86
C ASN A 285 34.67 -10.10 26.78
N TRP A 286 33.65 -9.24 26.72
CA TRP A 286 32.41 -9.39 27.48
C TRP A 286 31.67 -10.68 27.09
N LEU A 287 31.51 -10.95 25.78
CA LEU A 287 30.92 -12.20 25.26
C LEU A 287 31.61 -13.48 25.77
N ARG A 288 32.92 -13.42 26.05
CA ARG A 288 33.69 -14.56 26.59
C ARG A 288 33.63 -14.70 28.12
N ARG A 289 33.24 -13.64 28.84
CA ARG A 289 33.17 -13.63 30.30
C ARG A 289 31.76 -13.92 30.78
N ASP A 290 30.78 -13.18 30.25
CA ASP A 290 29.39 -13.27 30.71
C ASP A 290 28.62 -14.36 29.96
N HIS A 291 28.28 -15.41 30.71
CA HIS A 291 27.46 -16.53 30.25
C HIS A 291 26.00 -16.41 30.76
N SER A 292 25.77 -15.52 31.72
CA SER A 292 24.49 -15.25 32.37
C SER A 292 23.60 -14.29 31.58
N ALA A 293 24.19 -13.29 30.89
CA ALA A 293 23.53 -12.23 30.12
C ALA A 293 22.20 -12.63 29.45
N SER A 294 21.16 -11.83 29.70
CA SER A 294 19.81 -11.96 29.15
C SER A 294 19.75 -11.67 27.65
N LYS A 295 18.57 -11.79 27.03
CA LYS A 295 18.38 -11.38 25.62
C LYS A 295 18.56 -9.87 25.49
N GLU A 296 18.07 -9.13 26.48
CA GLU A 296 18.03 -7.69 26.56
C GLU A 296 19.47 -7.13 26.70
N ASP A 297 20.31 -7.73 27.56
CA ASP A 297 21.73 -7.37 27.68
C ASP A 297 22.49 -7.45 26.34
N TYR A 298 22.19 -8.45 25.50
CA TYR A 298 22.78 -8.56 24.16
C TYR A 298 22.27 -7.49 23.20
N MET A 299 21.01 -7.08 23.32
CA MET A 299 20.41 -6.02 22.51
C MET A 299 20.99 -4.65 22.88
N ASP A 300 21.05 -4.32 24.16
CA ASP A 300 21.61 -3.07 24.67
C ASP A 300 23.10 -2.95 24.30
N ARG A 301 23.86 -4.06 24.37
CA ARG A 301 25.27 -4.08 23.95
C ARG A 301 25.42 -3.95 22.43
N LEU A 302 24.48 -4.47 21.63
CA LEU A 302 24.45 -4.27 20.18
C LEU A 302 24.13 -2.82 19.82
N GLU A 303 23.16 -2.20 20.48
CA GLU A 303 22.84 -0.79 20.27
C GLU A 303 24.03 0.11 20.66
N HIS A 304 24.64 -0.15 21.81
CA HIS A 304 25.85 0.55 22.25
C HIS A 304 26.98 0.42 21.21
N LEU A 305 27.28 -0.82 20.77
CA LEU A 305 28.32 -1.07 19.78
C LEU A 305 28.00 -0.40 18.43
N ARG A 306 26.73 -0.40 18.00
CA ARG A 306 26.28 0.30 16.80
C ARG A 306 26.43 1.81 16.94
N LYS A 307 26.13 2.38 18.10
CA LYS A 307 26.28 3.82 18.40
C LYS A 307 27.74 4.26 18.38
N GLN A 308 28.66 3.45 18.92
CA GLN A 308 30.10 3.75 18.91
C GLN A 308 30.73 3.52 17.53
N CYS A 309 30.49 2.36 16.90
CA CYS A 309 31.14 2.01 15.63
C CYS A 309 30.46 2.59 14.39
N GLY A 310 29.16 2.88 14.46
CA GLY A 310 28.32 3.28 13.31
C GLY A 310 28.88 4.44 12.48
N PRO A 311 29.22 5.59 13.07
CA PRO A 311 29.78 6.73 12.33
C PRO A 311 31.10 6.38 11.61
N HIS A 312 31.95 5.57 12.25
CA HIS A 312 33.23 5.15 11.68
C HIS A 312 33.03 4.14 10.53
N VAL A 313 32.17 3.15 10.70
CA VAL A 313 31.81 2.17 9.65
C VAL A 313 31.16 2.89 8.46
N ALA A 314 30.23 3.80 8.74
CA ALA A 314 29.59 4.64 7.72
C ALA A 314 30.61 5.46 6.92
N SER A 315 31.57 6.11 7.59
CA SER A 315 32.63 6.89 6.92
C SER A 315 33.49 6.06 5.95
N VAL A 316 33.63 4.75 6.21
CA VAL A 316 34.45 3.81 5.44
C VAL A 316 33.67 3.18 4.28
N ALA A 317 32.35 3.03 4.41
CA ALA A 317 31.48 2.50 3.35
C ALA A 317 30.99 3.56 2.37
N LYS A 318 30.92 4.84 2.79
CA LYS A 318 30.28 5.95 2.06
C LYS A 318 30.55 5.96 0.56
N ASP A 319 31.80 6.12 0.13
CA ASP A 319 32.16 6.29 -1.29
C ASP A 319 31.76 5.10 -2.15
N SER A 320 31.78 3.89 -1.57
CA SER A 320 31.39 2.66 -2.25
C SER A 320 29.87 2.59 -2.45
N VAL A 321 29.09 2.98 -1.43
CA VAL A 321 27.62 3.05 -1.48
C VAL A 321 27.15 4.17 -2.41
N GLU A 322 27.76 5.36 -2.36
CA GLU A 322 27.55 6.41 -3.37
C GLU A 322 27.86 5.89 -4.78
N GLY A 323 28.92 5.08 -4.91
CA GLY A 323 29.26 4.37 -6.13
C GLY A 323 28.23 3.32 -6.59
N ILE A 324 27.45 2.71 -5.70
CA ILE A 324 26.31 1.83 -6.05
C ILE A 324 25.17 2.70 -6.60
N CYS A 325 24.76 3.73 -5.84
CA CYS A 325 23.67 4.64 -6.21
C CYS A 325 23.93 5.35 -7.55
N SER A 326 25.16 5.82 -7.77
CA SER A 326 25.57 6.43 -9.03
C SER A 326 25.58 5.40 -10.17
N LYS A 327 26.13 4.19 -9.96
CA LYS A 327 26.22 3.18 -11.02
C LYS A 327 24.84 2.71 -11.47
N ILE A 328 23.90 2.49 -10.55
CA ILE A 328 22.55 2.03 -10.91
C ILE A 328 21.75 3.09 -11.67
N TYR A 329 21.88 4.37 -11.28
CA TYR A 329 21.30 5.49 -12.04
C TYR A 329 21.82 5.57 -13.48
N HIS A 330 23.15 5.47 -13.68
CA HIS A 330 23.73 5.54 -15.02
C HIS A 330 23.34 4.35 -15.91
N ILE A 331 23.17 3.15 -15.35
CA ILE A 331 22.62 1.99 -16.10
C ILE A 331 21.15 2.25 -16.45
N SER A 332 20.36 2.82 -15.54
CA SER A 332 18.97 3.22 -15.79
C SER A 332 18.86 4.20 -16.96
N ALA A 333 19.69 5.25 -16.96
CA ALA A 333 19.75 6.24 -18.05
C ALA A 333 20.19 5.63 -19.40
N GLU A 334 21.03 4.59 -19.41
CA GLU A 334 21.32 3.82 -20.63
C GLU A 334 20.08 3.04 -21.12
N TYR A 335 19.39 2.36 -20.21
CA TYR A 335 18.20 1.57 -20.54
C TYR A 335 17.05 2.46 -21.04
N VAL A 336 16.85 3.65 -20.44
CA VAL A 336 15.91 4.66 -20.94
C VAL A 336 16.24 5.10 -22.36
N ARG A 337 17.50 5.41 -22.68
CA ARG A 337 17.91 5.75 -24.05
C ARG A 337 17.60 4.62 -25.04
N ARG A 338 17.81 3.37 -24.65
CA ARG A 338 17.51 2.19 -25.49
C ARG A 338 16.01 2.01 -25.72
N ILE A 339 15.20 2.11 -24.66
CA ILE A 339 13.72 2.04 -24.74
C ILE A 339 13.19 3.17 -25.63
N ARG A 340 13.62 4.41 -25.40
CA ARG A 340 13.21 5.58 -26.18
C ARG A 340 13.58 5.43 -27.65
N GLN A 341 14.78 4.94 -27.97
CA GLN A 341 15.20 4.71 -29.35
C GLN A 341 14.35 3.65 -30.05
N THR A 342 14.09 2.50 -29.41
CA THR A 342 13.22 1.45 -29.97
C THR A 342 11.79 1.97 -30.18
N HIS A 343 11.26 2.74 -29.22
CA HIS A 343 9.90 3.29 -29.31
C HIS A 343 9.79 4.35 -30.43
N LEU A 344 10.77 5.25 -30.57
CA LEU A 344 10.78 6.23 -31.66
C LEU A 344 10.92 5.58 -33.05
N THR A 345 11.65 4.47 -33.17
CA THR A 345 11.70 3.69 -34.43
C THR A 345 10.31 3.14 -34.76
N LEU A 346 9.64 2.49 -33.81
CA LEU A 346 8.28 1.96 -33.98
C LEU A 346 7.25 3.03 -34.39
N LEU A 347 7.34 4.24 -33.81
CA LEU A 347 6.43 5.34 -34.16
C LEU A 347 6.73 5.95 -35.54
N LYS A 348 8.00 6.00 -35.97
CA LYS A 348 8.37 6.47 -37.31
C LYS A 348 7.82 5.57 -38.41
N GLU A 349 7.79 4.27 -38.18
CA GLU A 349 7.16 3.28 -39.08
C GLU A 349 5.64 3.49 -39.22
N CYS A 350 5.01 4.27 -38.32
CA CYS A 350 3.58 4.55 -38.29
C CYS A 350 3.16 5.94 -38.83
N ASN A 351 4.08 6.78 -39.33
CA ASN A 351 3.80 8.09 -39.95
C ASN A 351 2.94 9.07 -39.08
N ILE A 352 3.31 9.27 -37.82
CA ILE A 352 2.55 10.10 -36.86
C ILE A 352 3.11 11.53 -36.82
N SER A 353 2.23 12.55 -36.72
CA SER A 353 2.58 13.99 -36.69
C SER A 353 1.96 14.73 -35.48
N GLU A 354 2.43 15.95 -35.22
CA GLU A 354 2.24 16.71 -33.97
C GLU A 354 0.90 17.48 -33.85
N PRO A 355 0.47 17.89 -32.63
CA PRO A 355 -0.89 18.35 -32.36
C PRO A 355 -1.03 19.84 -32.02
N THR A 356 -2.29 20.24 -31.83
CA THR A 356 -2.81 21.61 -31.82
C THR A 356 -2.64 22.41 -30.51
N ALA A 357 -2.72 23.74 -30.64
CA ALA A 357 -2.67 24.70 -29.53
C ALA A 357 -3.90 24.66 -28.59
N VAL A 358 -3.73 25.21 -27.38
CA VAL A 358 -4.68 25.18 -26.25
C VAL A 358 -5.21 26.58 -25.93
N GLN A 359 -6.42 26.67 -25.36
CA GLN A 359 -7.01 27.92 -24.87
C GLN A 359 -6.95 27.98 -23.33
N ASP A 360 -6.72 29.16 -22.75
CA ASP A 360 -6.73 29.33 -21.28
C ASP A 360 -8.18 29.41 -20.76
N ARG A 361 -8.70 28.31 -20.23
CA ARG A 361 -10.00 28.24 -19.56
C ARG A 361 -9.98 27.25 -18.40
N LEU A 362 -10.84 27.48 -17.39
CA LEU A 362 -11.09 26.52 -16.32
C LEU A 362 -12.12 25.47 -16.77
N VAL A 363 -11.83 24.20 -16.49
CA VAL A 363 -12.67 23.05 -16.85
C VAL A 363 -12.64 21.99 -15.74
N TYR A 364 -13.68 21.18 -15.64
CA TYR A 364 -13.61 19.96 -14.83
C TYR A 364 -12.51 19.03 -15.35
N CYS A 365 -11.78 18.37 -14.44
CA CYS A 365 -10.63 17.57 -14.83
C CYS A 365 -11.02 16.38 -15.71
N TYR A 366 -10.23 16.16 -16.76
CA TYR A 366 -10.35 15.03 -17.68
C TYR A 366 -9.08 14.16 -17.60
N PRO A 367 -9.14 12.88 -17.98
CA PRO A 367 -7.96 12.02 -18.02
C PRO A 367 -6.88 12.61 -18.92
N VAL A 368 -5.60 12.38 -18.58
CA VAL A 368 -4.48 12.87 -19.39
C VAL A 368 -4.61 12.35 -20.83
N ARG A 369 -4.37 13.23 -21.79
CA ARG A 369 -4.41 12.94 -23.22
C ARG A 369 -3.00 12.88 -23.74
N LEU A 370 -2.71 11.95 -24.65
CA LEU A 370 -1.41 11.89 -25.31
C LEU A 370 -1.47 12.71 -26.60
N SER A 371 -0.42 13.48 -26.83
CA SER A 371 -0.26 14.36 -27.99
C SER A 371 -0.06 13.54 -29.27
N ILE A 372 0.64 12.41 -29.14
CA ILE A 372 0.96 11.48 -30.22
C ILE A 372 -0.16 10.43 -30.34
N PRO A 373 -0.80 10.28 -31.51
CA PRO A 373 -1.67 9.14 -31.84
C PRO A 373 -1.09 7.78 -31.49
N SER A 374 -1.90 6.87 -30.95
CA SER A 374 -1.45 5.49 -30.67
C SER A 374 -1.20 4.71 -31.96
N PRO A 375 -0.06 3.99 -32.07
CA PRO A 375 0.22 3.13 -33.22
C PRO A 375 -0.77 1.95 -33.29
N PRO A 376 -0.89 1.27 -34.45
CA PRO A 376 -1.63 0.02 -34.58
C PRO A 376 -1.22 -0.98 -33.49
N GLN A 377 -2.19 -1.50 -32.76
CA GLN A 377 -1.91 -2.38 -31.62
C GLN A 377 -1.79 -3.83 -32.08
N PRO A 378 -0.84 -4.60 -31.52
CA PRO A 378 -0.69 -6.00 -31.86
C PRO A 378 -1.74 -6.84 -31.14
N ARG A 379 -2.07 -8.00 -31.70
CA ARG A 379 -3.02 -8.93 -31.10
C ARG A 379 -2.51 -9.41 -29.74
N VAL A 380 -3.35 -9.26 -28.72
CA VAL A 380 -3.20 -9.88 -27.40
C VAL A 380 -4.30 -10.94 -27.25
N GLU A 381 -3.92 -12.12 -26.78
CA GLU A 381 -4.86 -13.21 -26.53
C GLU A 381 -5.46 -13.07 -25.14
N LEU A 382 -6.76 -13.30 -24.99
CA LEU A 382 -7.47 -13.33 -23.71
C LEU A 382 -8.15 -14.70 -23.54
N HIS A 383 -7.97 -15.29 -22.37
CA HIS A 383 -8.76 -16.42 -21.89
C HIS A 383 -9.06 -16.22 -20.39
N PHE A 384 -10.02 -16.98 -19.86
CA PHE A 384 -10.38 -16.95 -18.44
C PHE A 384 -10.12 -18.32 -17.81
N GLU A 385 -9.44 -18.32 -16.66
CA GLU A 385 -9.18 -19.50 -15.83
C GLU A 385 -9.65 -19.20 -14.41
N ASN A 386 -10.65 -19.91 -13.88
CA ASN A 386 -11.11 -19.79 -12.48
C ASN A 386 -11.32 -18.34 -12.00
N ASP A 387 -12.13 -17.55 -12.73
CA ASP A 387 -12.36 -16.11 -12.50
C ASP A 387 -11.11 -15.20 -12.54
N VAL A 388 -10.03 -15.65 -13.20
CA VAL A 388 -8.87 -14.84 -13.56
C VAL A 388 -8.83 -14.63 -15.08
N ALA A 389 -8.75 -13.38 -15.51
CA ALA A 389 -8.43 -13.02 -16.89
C ALA A 389 -6.92 -13.17 -17.12
N CYS A 390 -6.56 -14.01 -18.09
CA CYS A 390 -5.19 -14.30 -18.48
C CYS A 390 -4.94 -13.69 -19.87
N LEU A 391 -4.16 -12.62 -19.93
CA LEU A 391 -3.81 -11.93 -21.17
C LEU A 391 -2.40 -12.32 -21.62
N ARG A 392 -2.21 -12.72 -22.87
CA ARG A 392 -0.92 -13.20 -23.41
C ARG A 392 -0.46 -12.38 -24.62
N TYR A 393 0.81 -11.98 -24.63
CA TYR A 393 1.50 -11.34 -25.75
C TYR A 393 2.87 -11.98 -25.94
N LYS A 394 3.20 -12.46 -27.15
CA LYS A 394 4.48 -13.14 -27.45
C LYS A 394 4.91 -14.19 -26.40
N GLY A 395 3.97 -14.99 -25.91
CA GLY A 395 4.18 -15.99 -24.86
C GLY A 395 4.06 -15.46 -23.43
N GLU A 396 4.41 -14.19 -23.18
CA GLU A 396 4.35 -13.50 -21.89
C GLU A 396 2.90 -13.29 -21.42
N MET A 397 2.59 -13.82 -20.24
CA MET A 397 1.25 -13.77 -19.66
C MET A 397 1.19 -12.78 -18.50
N VAL A 398 0.08 -12.04 -18.42
CA VAL A 398 -0.32 -11.25 -17.25
C VAL A 398 -1.69 -11.72 -16.76
N LYS A 399 -1.96 -11.56 -15.47
CA LYS A 399 -3.18 -12.03 -14.81
C LYS A 399 -3.85 -10.91 -14.02
N VAL A 400 -5.18 -10.87 -14.05
CA VAL A 400 -6.02 -9.96 -13.26
C VAL A 400 -7.35 -10.64 -12.95
N ASN A 401 -7.90 -10.49 -11.74
CA ASN A 401 -9.19 -11.12 -11.41
C ASN A 401 -10.34 -10.52 -12.24
N ARG A 402 -11.38 -11.30 -12.48
CA ARG A 402 -12.49 -10.97 -13.39
C ARG A 402 -13.20 -9.67 -13.00
N GLY A 403 -13.37 -9.42 -11.70
CA GLY A 403 -13.93 -8.16 -11.19
C GLY A 403 -13.10 -6.94 -11.60
N HIS A 404 -11.77 -6.99 -11.45
CA HIS A 404 -10.88 -5.91 -11.89
C HIS A 404 -10.76 -5.82 -13.41
N PHE A 405 -10.87 -6.92 -14.16
CA PHE A 405 -10.96 -6.86 -15.62
C PHE A 405 -12.19 -6.05 -16.08
N SER A 406 -13.38 -6.34 -15.51
CA SER A 406 -14.59 -5.57 -15.77
C SER A 406 -14.51 -4.12 -15.28
N LYS A 407 -13.82 -3.85 -14.15
CA LYS A 407 -13.52 -2.48 -13.70
C LYS A 407 -12.72 -1.71 -14.76
N LEU A 408 -11.67 -2.33 -15.31
CA LEU A 408 -10.83 -1.71 -16.34
C LEU A 408 -11.62 -1.45 -17.63
N GLU A 409 -12.55 -2.33 -18.01
CA GLU A 409 -13.45 -2.12 -19.15
C GLU A 409 -14.36 -0.89 -18.94
N LEU A 410 -14.95 -0.73 -17.74
CA LEU A 410 -15.75 0.45 -17.39
C LEU A 410 -14.90 1.73 -17.36
N LEU A 411 -13.76 1.71 -16.67
CA LEU A 411 -12.81 2.84 -16.64
C LEU A 411 -12.37 3.26 -18.05
N TYR A 412 -12.10 2.29 -18.92
CA TYR A 412 -11.76 2.54 -20.33
C TYR A 412 -12.92 3.18 -21.08
N ARG A 413 -14.16 2.69 -20.90
CA ARG A 413 -15.37 3.25 -21.50
C ARG A 413 -15.62 4.71 -21.11
N TYR A 414 -15.34 5.08 -19.85
CA TYR A 414 -15.49 6.47 -19.37
C TYR A 414 -14.34 7.39 -19.78
N SER A 415 -13.15 6.85 -20.07
CA SER A 415 -11.90 7.63 -20.12
C SER A 415 -11.26 7.67 -21.50
N CYS A 416 -11.29 6.56 -22.24
CA CYS A 416 -10.71 6.45 -23.58
C CYS A 416 -11.59 7.13 -24.62
N ILE A 417 -10.98 7.94 -25.49
CA ILE A 417 -11.70 8.67 -26.56
C ILE A 417 -11.17 8.35 -27.97
N ASP A 418 -10.08 7.59 -28.09
CA ASP A 418 -9.42 7.26 -29.36
C ASP A 418 -9.62 5.79 -29.80
N ASP A 419 -10.51 5.05 -29.14
CA ASP A 419 -10.77 3.63 -29.37
C ASP A 419 -12.25 3.27 -29.11
N THR A 420 -13.15 3.86 -29.89
CA THR A 420 -14.61 3.69 -29.73
C THR A 420 -15.11 2.26 -29.93
N ARG A 421 -14.28 1.38 -30.52
CA ARG A 421 -14.57 -0.03 -30.80
C ARG A 421 -13.82 -1.02 -29.90
N PHE A 422 -13.03 -0.53 -28.94
CA PHE A 422 -12.24 -1.36 -28.01
C PHE A 422 -11.20 -2.25 -28.74
N GLU A 423 -10.76 -1.84 -29.94
CA GLU A 423 -9.77 -2.55 -30.76
C GLU A 423 -8.36 -2.51 -30.11
N LYS A 424 -8.07 -1.48 -29.32
CA LYS A 424 -6.80 -1.29 -28.59
C LYS A 424 -6.87 -1.75 -27.13
N PHE A 425 -8.06 -2.08 -26.62
CA PHE A 425 -8.32 -2.33 -25.20
C PHE A 425 -7.43 -3.41 -24.59
N LEU A 426 -7.39 -4.62 -25.16
CA LEU A 426 -6.62 -5.74 -24.60
C LEU A 426 -5.12 -5.46 -24.57
N SER A 427 -4.60 -4.77 -25.59
CA SER A 427 -3.18 -4.41 -25.68
C SER A 427 -2.80 -3.35 -24.64
N ARG A 428 -3.69 -2.37 -24.39
CA ARG A 428 -3.52 -1.38 -23.32
C ARG A 428 -3.68 -1.99 -21.92
N VAL A 429 -4.61 -2.92 -21.71
CA VAL A 429 -4.73 -3.68 -20.45
C VAL A 429 -3.47 -4.52 -20.20
N TRP A 430 -2.94 -5.20 -21.21
CA TRP A 430 -1.69 -5.97 -21.07
C TRP A 430 -0.52 -5.06 -20.68
N CYS A 431 -0.38 -3.89 -21.33
CA CYS A 431 0.62 -2.89 -20.98
C CYS A 431 0.47 -2.39 -19.54
N LEU A 432 -0.76 -2.06 -19.12
CA LEU A 432 -1.09 -1.62 -17.77
C LEU A 432 -0.67 -2.66 -16.71
N ILE A 433 -1.13 -3.92 -16.83
CA ILE A 433 -0.80 -4.95 -15.84
C ILE A 433 0.71 -5.23 -15.85
N LYS A 434 1.36 -5.30 -17.03
CA LYS A 434 2.82 -5.50 -17.10
C LYS A 434 3.58 -4.33 -16.46
N ARG A 435 3.16 -3.08 -16.66
CA ARG A 435 3.76 -1.90 -16.03
C ARG A 435 3.73 -1.98 -14.50
N TYR A 436 2.58 -2.28 -13.91
CA TYR A 436 2.44 -2.40 -12.46
C TYR A 436 3.19 -3.64 -11.90
N GLN A 437 3.21 -4.77 -12.62
CA GLN A 437 4.09 -5.90 -12.27
C GLN A 437 5.57 -5.49 -12.23
N VAL A 438 6.04 -4.71 -13.20
CA VAL A 438 7.46 -4.28 -13.27
C VAL A 438 7.80 -3.26 -12.18
N MET A 439 6.87 -2.36 -11.85
CA MET A 439 7.01 -1.40 -10.75
C MET A 439 7.16 -2.09 -9.39
N PHE A 440 6.29 -3.05 -9.08
CA PHE A 440 6.34 -3.80 -7.82
C PHE A 440 7.47 -4.82 -7.78
N GLY A 441 7.81 -5.44 -8.91
CA GLY A 441 8.82 -6.48 -9.03
C GLY A 441 8.23 -7.89 -9.08
N SER A 442 9.09 -8.90 -8.92
CA SER A 442 8.75 -10.32 -9.08
C SER A 442 8.94 -11.15 -7.81
N GLY A 443 9.46 -10.54 -6.75
CA GLY A 443 9.60 -11.19 -5.44
C GLY A 443 8.25 -11.44 -4.77
N VAL A 444 8.20 -12.49 -3.94
CA VAL A 444 7.03 -12.77 -3.11
C VAL A 444 6.81 -11.61 -2.15
N ASN A 445 5.62 -10.99 -2.23
CA ASN A 445 5.21 -9.78 -1.50
C ASN A 445 6.01 -8.50 -1.87
N GLU A 446 6.81 -8.50 -2.94
CA GLU A 446 7.49 -7.28 -3.43
C GLU A 446 6.43 -6.23 -3.83
N GLY A 447 6.66 -4.98 -3.44
CA GLY A 447 5.71 -3.87 -3.65
C GLY A 447 4.47 -3.85 -2.74
N SER A 448 4.18 -4.93 -2.00
CA SER A 448 2.96 -5.02 -1.18
C SER A 448 2.91 -4.00 -0.03
N GLY A 449 4.08 -3.54 0.44
CA GLY A 449 4.23 -2.52 1.49
C GLY A 449 4.42 -1.09 0.99
N LEU A 450 4.22 -0.80 -0.31
CA LEU A 450 4.40 0.56 -0.84
C LEU A 450 3.18 1.46 -0.60
N GLN A 451 1.97 0.92 -0.70
CA GLN A 451 0.70 1.61 -0.43
C GLN A 451 -0.44 0.59 -0.19
N GLY A 452 -1.36 0.91 0.72
CA GLY A 452 -2.65 0.23 0.86
C GLY A 452 -3.79 1.20 0.55
N ALA A 453 -4.86 0.76 -0.10
CA ALA A 453 -6.02 1.61 -0.38
C ALA A 453 -6.97 1.69 0.84
N LEU A 454 -7.70 2.79 1.03
CA LEU A 454 -8.66 2.88 2.16
C LEU A 454 -9.85 1.91 1.99
N PRO A 455 -10.47 1.43 3.09
CA PRO A 455 -11.69 0.62 3.02
C PRO A 455 -12.83 1.30 2.26
N VAL A 456 -13.72 0.50 1.67
CA VAL A 456 -14.88 1.02 0.90
C VAL A 456 -15.76 1.97 1.73
N PRO A 457 -16.18 1.64 2.99
CA PRO A 457 -16.99 2.56 3.79
C PRO A 457 -16.29 3.88 4.12
N VAL A 458 -14.95 3.88 4.19
CA VAL A 458 -14.16 5.09 4.46
C VAL A 458 -14.21 6.03 3.25
N PHE A 459 -14.12 5.51 2.03
CA PHE A 459 -14.33 6.31 0.81
C PHE A 459 -15.77 6.83 0.68
N GLU A 460 -16.77 6.01 1.01
CA GLU A 460 -18.19 6.42 1.04
C GLU A 460 -18.40 7.60 2.03
N ALA A 461 -17.82 7.51 3.23
CA ALA A 461 -17.88 8.59 4.22
C ALA A 461 -17.11 9.85 3.77
N LEU A 462 -15.93 9.71 3.15
CA LEU A 462 -15.18 10.84 2.59
C LEU A 462 -15.99 11.59 1.51
N ASN A 463 -16.66 10.85 0.62
CA ASN A 463 -17.54 11.44 -0.38
C ASN A 463 -18.75 12.13 0.26
N LYS A 464 -19.49 11.42 1.13
CA LYS A 464 -20.73 11.90 1.74
C LYS A 464 -20.53 13.10 2.67
N GLN A 465 -19.49 13.08 3.52
CA GLN A 465 -19.29 14.09 4.57
C GLN A 465 -18.42 15.27 4.11
N PHE A 466 -17.42 15.02 3.26
CA PHE A 466 -16.43 16.02 2.85
C PHE A 466 -16.38 16.27 1.34
N GLY A 467 -17.34 15.72 0.58
CA GLY A 467 -17.46 15.92 -0.86
C GLY A 467 -16.26 15.42 -1.66
N VAL A 468 -15.47 14.49 -1.13
CA VAL A 468 -14.30 13.94 -1.84
C VAL A 468 -14.75 13.21 -3.09
N THR A 469 -14.14 13.53 -4.24
CA THR A 469 -14.45 12.86 -5.52
C THR A 469 -13.23 12.32 -6.25
N PHE A 470 -12.04 12.44 -5.66
CA PHE A 470 -10.77 12.25 -6.36
C PHE A 470 -9.67 11.73 -5.41
N GLU A 471 -8.91 10.75 -5.87
CA GLU A 471 -7.72 10.21 -5.17
C GLU A 471 -6.43 10.83 -5.73
N CYS A 472 -5.64 11.50 -4.91
CA CYS A 472 -4.34 12.06 -5.29
C CYS A 472 -3.30 10.98 -5.60
N PHE A 473 -3.43 9.77 -5.07
CA PHE A 473 -2.48 8.69 -5.27
C PHE A 473 -3.21 7.35 -5.45
N ALA A 474 -3.42 6.95 -6.70
CA ALA A 474 -4.00 5.67 -7.02
C ALA A 474 -3.42 5.09 -8.32
N SER A 475 -4.06 4.05 -8.81
CA SER A 475 -3.85 3.35 -10.06
C SER A 475 -5.22 2.90 -10.59
N PRO A 476 -5.37 2.60 -11.89
CA PRO A 476 -6.59 1.98 -12.41
C PRO A 476 -7.00 0.70 -11.65
N LEU A 477 -6.05 0.02 -11.03
CA LEU A 477 -6.24 -1.22 -10.28
C LEU A 477 -6.84 -0.96 -8.89
N ASN A 478 -6.28 -0.03 -8.12
CA ASN A 478 -6.70 0.20 -6.73
C ASN A 478 -7.68 1.38 -6.51
N CYS A 479 -7.88 2.26 -7.50
CA CYS A 479 -8.74 3.44 -7.34
C CYS A 479 -10.18 3.10 -6.91
N TYR A 480 -10.76 3.94 -6.07
CA TYR A 480 -12.18 3.92 -5.73
C TYR A 480 -13.00 4.74 -6.73
N PHE A 481 -12.54 5.93 -7.11
CA PHE A 481 -13.21 6.80 -8.08
C PHE A 481 -12.68 6.59 -9.51
N LYS A 482 -13.46 6.99 -10.53
CA LYS A 482 -13.00 7.06 -11.93
C LYS A 482 -12.10 8.28 -12.25
N GLN A 483 -11.76 9.09 -11.25
CA GLN A 483 -10.84 10.22 -11.37
C GLN A 483 -9.80 10.20 -10.25
N PHE A 484 -8.55 10.11 -10.65
CA PHE A 484 -7.42 9.97 -9.74
C PHE A 484 -6.13 10.45 -10.43
N CYS A 485 -5.09 10.71 -9.66
CA CYS A 485 -3.73 10.82 -10.15
C CYS A 485 -3.00 9.48 -9.99
N SER A 486 -2.07 9.17 -10.90
CA SER A 486 -1.25 7.94 -10.87
C SER A 486 0.12 8.16 -11.49
N ALA A 487 1.05 7.24 -11.25
CA ALA A 487 2.44 7.36 -11.68
C ALA A 487 2.63 7.33 -13.20
N PHE A 488 1.77 6.65 -13.96
CA PHE A 488 2.00 6.30 -15.36
C PHE A 488 0.96 6.93 -16.29
N PRO A 489 1.10 8.22 -16.65
CA PRO A 489 0.14 8.92 -17.52
C PRO A 489 -0.04 8.26 -18.89
N ASP A 490 1.00 7.59 -19.41
CA ASP A 490 0.98 6.92 -20.70
C ASP A 490 0.09 5.66 -20.73
N THR A 491 0.14 4.82 -19.68
CA THR A 491 -0.75 3.65 -19.58
C THR A 491 -2.11 3.99 -18.98
N ASP A 492 -2.13 4.84 -17.95
CA ASP A 492 -3.27 4.96 -17.04
C ASP A 492 -4.27 6.04 -17.48
N GLY A 493 -3.87 6.97 -18.37
CA GLY A 493 -4.75 8.00 -18.91
C GLY A 493 -5.96 7.42 -19.66
N PHE A 494 -5.78 6.27 -20.30
CA PHE A 494 -6.86 5.51 -20.95
C PHE A 494 -7.87 4.90 -19.96
N PHE A 495 -7.54 4.86 -18.66
CA PHE A 495 -8.34 4.26 -17.59
C PHE A 495 -8.66 5.26 -16.46
N GLY A 496 -8.56 6.56 -16.72
CA GLY A 496 -9.04 7.61 -15.82
C GLY A 496 -7.97 8.43 -15.11
N SER A 497 -6.69 8.12 -15.26
CA SER A 497 -5.62 8.91 -14.61
C SER A 497 -5.53 10.33 -15.17
N ARG A 498 -5.31 11.30 -14.29
CA ARG A 498 -5.01 12.71 -14.61
C ARG A 498 -3.50 12.97 -14.74
N GLY A 499 -2.67 11.94 -14.61
CA GLY A 499 -1.21 11.98 -14.55
C GLY A 499 -0.67 11.99 -13.12
N PRO A 500 0.64 12.23 -12.94
CA PRO A 500 1.27 12.31 -11.62
C PRO A 500 0.75 13.51 -10.81
N PHE A 501 0.58 13.34 -9.49
CA PHE A 501 -0.02 14.36 -8.63
C PHE A 501 0.75 15.68 -8.62
N LEU A 502 2.09 15.63 -8.58
CA LEU A 502 2.96 16.82 -8.59
C LEU A 502 2.84 17.63 -9.91
N SER A 503 2.28 17.03 -10.97
CA SER A 503 1.98 17.67 -12.26
C SER A 503 0.48 17.96 -12.44
N PHE A 504 -0.33 17.82 -11.39
CA PHE A 504 -1.76 18.08 -11.37
C PHE A 504 -2.06 19.28 -10.47
N SER A 505 -2.56 20.36 -11.09
CA SER A 505 -2.78 21.65 -10.42
C SER A 505 -4.27 22.03 -10.39
N PRO A 506 -5.06 21.48 -9.46
CA PRO A 506 -6.46 21.86 -9.28
C PRO A 506 -6.59 23.28 -8.71
N ALA A 507 -7.50 24.06 -9.27
CA ALA A 507 -7.98 25.30 -8.68
C ALA A 507 -8.99 25.04 -7.56
N SER A 508 -9.86 24.03 -7.73
CA SER A 508 -10.88 23.66 -6.73
C SER A 508 -11.12 22.16 -6.70
N GLY A 509 -11.77 21.69 -5.64
CA GLY A 509 -12.17 20.30 -5.45
C GLY A 509 -11.95 19.81 -4.01
N SER A 510 -12.43 18.61 -3.73
CA SER A 510 -12.14 17.90 -2.48
C SER A 510 -11.53 16.53 -2.77
N PHE A 511 -10.41 16.25 -2.12
CA PHE A 511 -9.44 15.24 -2.50
C PHE A 511 -9.05 14.36 -1.30
N GLU A 512 -8.92 13.05 -1.54
CA GLU A 512 -8.20 12.13 -0.66
C GLU A 512 -6.74 12.05 -1.10
N ALA A 513 -5.82 11.92 -0.15
CA ALA A 513 -4.40 11.75 -0.44
C ALA A 513 -3.76 10.72 0.50
N ASN A 514 -3.52 9.52 -0.01
CA ASN A 514 -2.81 8.45 0.68
C ASN A 514 -1.51 8.12 -0.10
N PRO A 515 -0.43 8.92 0.08
CA PRO A 515 0.79 8.80 -0.70
C PRO A 515 1.54 7.50 -0.43
N PRO A 516 2.32 6.99 -1.40
CA PRO A 516 3.20 5.85 -1.17
C PRO A 516 4.29 6.21 -0.15
N PHE A 517 4.75 5.22 0.60
CA PHE A 517 5.62 5.43 1.77
C PHE A 517 7.09 5.72 1.39
N CYS A 518 7.33 6.94 0.89
CA CYS A 518 8.64 7.51 0.58
C CYS A 518 8.72 8.94 1.16
N GLU A 519 9.70 9.20 2.03
CA GLU A 519 9.81 10.47 2.76
C GLU A 519 9.98 11.67 1.83
N GLU A 520 10.90 11.55 0.88
CA GLU A 520 11.19 12.58 -0.13
C GLU A 520 9.95 12.90 -0.99
N PHE A 521 9.14 11.88 -1.32
CA PHE A 521 7.91 12.04 -2.10
C PHE A 521 6.77 12.66 -1.26
N MET A 522 6.63 12.27 0.01
CA MET A 522 5.68 12.89 0.94
C MET A 522 6.03 14.36 1.20
N ASP A 523 7.30 14.73 1.30
CA ASP A 523 7.69 16.13 1.52
C ASP A 523 7.38 17.02 0.29
N ALA A 524 7.64 16.51 -0.92
CA ALA A 524 7.26 17.16 -2.17
C ALA A 524 5.73 17.31 -2.30
N MET A 525 4.95 16.29 -1.87
CA MET A 525 3.50 16.38 -1.79
C MET A 525 3.06 17.53 -0.87
N VAL A 526 3.63 17.66 0.34
CA VAL A 526 3.24 18.74 1.27
C VAL A 526 3.50 20.12 0.66
N THR A 527 4.65 20.31 0.01
CA THR A 527 4.95 21.57 -0.70
C THR A 527 3.92 21.85 -1.80
N HIS A 528 3.57 20.87 -2.62
CA HIS A 528 2.57 21.02 -3.68
C HIS A 528 1.18 21.33 -3.12
N LEU A 529 0.77 20.67 -2.02
CA LEU A 529 -0.50 20.93 -1.35
C LEU A 529 -0.59 22.37 -0.83
N GLU A 530 0.44 22.85 -0.14
CA GLU A 530 0.49 24.23 0.39
C GLU A 530 0.50 25.27 -0.73
N ASP A 531 1.23 25.01 -1.82
CA ASP A 531 1.25 25.87 -3.02
C ASP A 531 -0.13 25.98 -3.68
N LEU A 532 -0.87 24.87 -3.82
CA LEU A 532 -2.20 24.87 -4.42
C LEU A 532 -3.22 25.59 -3.53
N LEU A 533 -3.15 25.37 -2.22
CA LEU A 533 -4.04 25.98 -1.23
C LEU A 533 -3.81 27.50 -1.08
N GLU A 534 -2.57 27.98 -1.27
CA GLU A 534 -2.25 29.41 -1.27
C GLU A 534 -2.65 30.10 -2.59
N ARG A 535 -2.44 29.44 -3.74
CA ARG A 535 -2.69 30.04 -5.06
C ARG A 535 -4.16 30.15 -5.43
N SER A 536 -5.06 29.46 -4.73
CA SER A 536 -6.49 29.43 -5.06
C SER A 536 -7.38 30.04 -3.98
N SER A 537 -8.31 30.89 -4.41
CA SER A 537 -9.44 31.38 -3.62
C SER A 537 -10.67 30.46 -3.68
N GLU A 538 -10.71 29.51 -4.63
CA GLU A 538 -11.85 28.60 -4.82
C GLU A 538 -11.86 27.48 -3.75
N PRO A 539 -13.00 26.83 -3.47
CA PRO A 539 -13.07 25.78 -2.46
C PRO A 539 -12.11 24.62 -2.76
N LEU A 540 -11.06 24.49 -1.94
CA LEU A 540 -10.01 23.48 -2.10
C LEU A 540 -9.71 22.78 -0.77
N SER A 541 -9.78 21.45 -0.77
CA SER A 541 -9.67 20.60 0.42
C SER A 541 -8.91 19.32 0.13
N PHE A 542 -7.91 19.01 0.95
CA PHE A 542 -7.19 17.74 0.93
C PHE A 542 -7.29 17.05 2.29
N ILE A 543 -7.63 15.76 2.27
CA ILE A 543 -7.67 14.89 3.45
C ILE A 543 -6.56 13.85 3.28
N ILE A 544 -5.49 14.03 4.03
CA ILE A 544 -4.24 13.28 3.87
C ILE A 544 -4.18 12.15 4.90
N PHE A 545 -3.79 10.96 4.45
CA PHE A 545 -3.60 9.75 5.25
C PHE A 545 -2.13 9.35 5.20
N VAL A 546 -1.42 9.43 6.33
CA VAL A 546 -0.02 8.95 6.43
C VAL A 546 0.22 8.12 7.69
N PRO A 547 1.15 7.14 7.66
CA PRO A 547 1.53 6.41 8.86
C PRO A 547 2.05 7.35 9.96
N GLU A 548 1.67 7.06 11.20
CA GLU A 548 2.19 7.74 12.39
C GLU A 548 3.60 7.22 12.74
N TRP A 549 4.55 7.50 11.85
CA TRP A 549 5.97 7.33 12.13
C TRP A 549 6.43 8.55 12.94
N ARG A 550 6.77 8.32 14.22
CA ARG A 550 7.24 9.34 15.18
C ARG A 550 8.61 9.06 15.80
N ASP A 551 9.28 7.98 15.40
CA ASP A 551 10.62 7.62 15.90
C ASP A 551 11.60 7.36 14.73
N PRO A 552 12.19 8.41 14.14
CA PRO A 552 11.85 9.83 14.29
C PRO A 552 10.59 10.20 13.47
N PRO A 553 9.97 11.37 13.71
CA PRO A 553 8.89 11.86 12.87
C PRO A 553 9.40 12.25 11.47
N THR A 554 8.63 11.94 10.43
CA THR A 554 9.01 12.36 9.07
C THR A 554 8.89 13.88 8.94
N PRO A 555 9.72 14.53 8.09
CA PRO A 555 9.59 15.96 7.80
C PRO A 555 8.20 16.32 7.27
N ALA A 556 7.65 15.49 6.40
CA ALA A 556 6.31 15.66 5.83
C ALA A 556 5.20 15.68 6.89
N LEU A 557 5.19 14.72 7.82
CA LEU A 557 4.22 14.70 8.93
C LEU A 557 4.33 15.96 9.77
N THR A 558 5.56 16.31 10.18
CA THR A 558 5.83 17.51 11.00
C THR A 558 5.36 18.80 10.31
N ARG A 559 5.59 18.93 9.00
CA ARG A 559 5.13 20.08 8.21
C ARG A 559 3.60 20.14 8.11
N MET A 560 2.92 19.02 7.89
CA MET A 560 1.45 18.99 7.86
C MET A 560 0.82 19.32 9.21
N GLU A 561 1.42 18.87 10.32
CA GLU A 561 0.99 19.24 11.69
C GLU A 561 1.16 20.74 11.96
N ALA A 562 2.15 21.40 11.35
CA ALA A 562 2.44 22.82 11.48
C ALA A 562 1.80 23.74 10.41
N SER A 563 1.18 23.18 9.36
CA SER A 563 0.68 23.96 8.21
C SER A 563 -0.43 24.94 8.59
N ARG A 564 -0.38 26.17 8.06
CA ARG A 564 -1.43 27.20 8.26
C ARG A 564 -2.80 26.79 7.72
N PHE A 565 -2.84 25.80 6.82
CA PHE A 565 -4.08 25.28 6.24
C PHE A 565 -4.70 24.14 7.05
N ARG A 566 -4.04 23.65 8.12
CA ARG A 566 -4.56 22.57 8.95
C ARG A 566 -5.81 23.00 9.71
N ARG A 567 -6.94 22.36 9.40
CA ARG A 567 -8.25 22.62 10.03
C ARG A 567 -8.62 21.58 11.08
N HIS A 568 -8.19 20.34 10.88
CA HIS A 568 -8.37 19.26 11.83
C HIS A 568 -7.26 18.22 11.67
N GLN A 569 -7.04 17.46 12.73
CA GLN A 569 -6.14 16.32 12.76
C GLN A 569 -6.71 15.28 13.73
N MET A 570 -6.71 14.02 13.31
CA MET A 570 -7.10 12.88 14.13
C MET A 570 -6.16 11.70 13.90
N MET A 571 -6.23 10.73 14.81
CA MET A 571 -5.48 9.49 14.74
C MET A 571 -6.43 8.30 14.65
N VAL A 572 -6.16 7.38 13.72
CA VAL A 572 -6.80 6.06 13.70
C VAL A 572 -5.80 5.05 14.28
N PRO A 573 -6.04 4.46 15.46
CA PRO A 573 -5.03 3.69 16.18
C PRO A 573 -4.54 2.44 15.42
N ALA A 574 -3.30 2.03 15.70
CA ALA A 574 -2.75 0.77 15.21
C ALA A 574 -3.63 -0.42 15.60
N PHE A 575 -3.77 -1.41 14.72
CA PHE A 575 -4.58 -2.63 14.88
C PHE A 575 -6.11 -2.43 15.03
N GLU A 576 -6.59 -1.19 15.13
CA GLU A 576 -8.01 -0.81 15.19
C GLU A 576 -8.61 -0.46 13.82
N HIS A 577 -7.80 -0.41 12.76
CA HIS A 577 -8.26 -0.15 11.40
C HIS A 577 -7.58 -1.04 10.35
N GLU A 578 -8.16 -1.04 9.15
CA GLU A 578 -7.76 -1.88 8.04
C GLU A 578 -7.45 -1.05 6.79
N TYR A 579 -6.61 -1.61 5.93
CA TYR A 579 -6.40 -1.17 4.56
C TYR A 579 -6.79 -2.30 3.60
N ARG A 580 -7.09 -1.92 2.35
CA ARG A 580 -7.14 -2.84 1.21
C ARG A 580 -5.76 -3.04 0.61
N SER A 581 -5.45 -4.29 0.27
CA SER A 581 -4.22 -4.72 -0.40
C SER A 581 -4.01 -3.97 -1.72
N GLY A 582 -2.80 -3.42 -1.93
CA GLY A 582 -2.41 -2.89 -3.26
C GLY A 582 -2.51 -3.95 -4.37
N SER A 583 -2.41 -5.23 -3.99
CA SER A 583 -2.57 -6.39 -4.88
C SER A 583 -4.02 -6.89 -4.99
N GLN A 584 -5.04 -6.10 -4.61
CA GLN A 584 -6.48 -6.47 -4.71
C GLN A 584 -6.95 -6.93 -6.11
N HIS A 585 -6.17 -6.63 -7.14
CA HIS A 585 -6.40 -7.04 -8.53
C HIS A 585 -5.98 -8.49 -8.83
N ILE A 586 -5.27 -9.16 -7.92
CA ILE A 586 -4.80 -10.56 -8.05
C ILE A 586 -4.89 -11.39 -6.76
N CYS A 587 -4.92 -10.78 -5.56
CA CYS A 587 -4.99 -11.52 -4.30
C CYS A 587 -6.35 -12.21 -4.10
N LYS A 588 -6.40 -13.17 -3.18
CA LYS A 588 -7.66 -13.81 -2.79
C LYS A 588 -8.53 -12.84 -2.00
N ARG A 589 -9.83 -13.12 -1.93
CA ARG A 589 -10.80 -12.27 -1.22
C ARG A 589 -10.46 -12.12 0.27
N GLU A 590 -9.95 -13.20 0.86
CA GLU A 590 -9.54 -13.31 2.26
C GLU A 590 -8.23 -12.53 2.55
N GLU A 591 -7.52 -12.11 1.50
CA GLU A 591 -6.28 -11.33 1.54
C GLU A 591 -6.51 -9.85 1.15
N ILE A 592 -7.76 -9.45 0.83
CA ILE A 592 -8.06 -8.07 0.41
C ILE A 592 -7.91 -7.09 1.56
N TYR A 593 -8.44 -7.40 2.75
CA TYR A 593 -8.34 -6.52 3.91
C TYR A 593 -7.26 -7.00 4.87
N TYR A 594 -6.46 -6.07 5.38
CA TYR A 594 -5.46 -6.34 6.40
C TYR A 594 -5.43 -5.21 7.44
N LYS A 595 -5.21 -5.58 8.71
CA LYS A 595 -5.08 -4.60 9.79
C LYS A 595 -3.78 -3.81 9.67
N SER A 596 -3.86 -2.50 9.84
CA SER A 596 -2.65 -1.67 9.93
C SER A 596 -1.89 -1.98 11.21
N VAL A 597 -0.57 -2.14 11.11
CA VAL A 597 0.32 -2.32 12.27
C VAL A 597 0.82 -1.00 12.86
N HIS A 598 0.50 0.12 12.21
CA HIS A 598 0.82 1.48 12.63
C HIS A 598 -0.45 2.31 12.79
N GLY A 599 -0.38 3.37 13.61
CA GLY A 599 -1.42 4.40 13.60
C GLY A 599 -1.42 5.13 12.26
N THR A 600 -2.56 5.69 11.87
CA THR A 600 -2.70 6.52 10.66
C THR A 600 -3.16 7.92 11.04
N ALA A 601 -2.30 8.90 10.77
CA ALA A 601 -2.65 10.32 10.89
C ALA A 601 -3.56 10.70 9.74
N VAL A 602 -4.72 11.27 10.07
CA VAL A 602 -5.64 11.88 9.11
C VAL A 602 -5.64 13.38 9.33
N ILE A 603 -5.16 14.12 8.33
CA ILE A 603 -4.93 15.57 8.41
C ILE A 603 -5.77 16.28 7.35
N PHE A 604 -6.52 17.30 7.78
CA PHE A 604 -7.40 18.10 6.91
C PHE A 604 -6.69 19.42 6.59
N LEU A 605 -6.18 19.57 5.36
CA LEU A 605 -5.60 20.82 4.85
C LEU A 605 -6.59 21.50 3.90
N GLN A 606 -7.07 22.68 4.27
CA GLN A 606 -8.12 23.40 3.50
C GLN A 606 -7.87 24.90 3.49
N ASN A 607 -8.06 25.53 2.33
CA ASN A 607 -8.09 27.00 2.23
C ASN A 607 -9.41 27.52 2.82
N ASN A 608 -9.58 28.85 2.92
CA ASN A 608 -10.73 29.41 3.63
C ASN A 608 -12.07 29.04 2.98
N ALA A 609 -12.13 28.98 1.64
CA ALA A 609 -13.32 28.57 0.90
C ALA A 609 -13.59 27.06 1.02
N GLY A 610 -12.54 26.23 1.04
CA GLY A 610 -12.64 24.78 1.25
C GLY A 610 -13.14 24.45 2.65
N PHE A 611 -12.59 25.11 3.67
CA PHE A 611 -13.06 25.00 5.05
C PHE A 611 -14.53 25.43 5.19
N SER A 612 -14.91 26.57 4.60
CA SER A 612 -16.31 27.05 4.64
C SER A 612 -17.32 26.09 4.01
N LYS A 613 -16.88 25.20 3.10
CA LYS A 613 -17.74 24.24 2.38
C LYS A 613 -17.72 22.84 3.00
N TRP A 614 -16.53 22.38 3.39
CA TRP A 614 -16.26 21.01 3.84
C TRP A 614 -15.62 20.98 5.23
N GLU A 615 -16.06 21.89 6.11
CA GLU A 615 -15.62 21.98 7.50
C GLU A 615 -15.64 20.61 8.20
N PRO A 616 -14.54 20.20 8.87
CA PRO A 616 -14.48 19.02 9.72
C PRO A 616 -15.23 19.24 11.04
N THR A 617 -16.56 19.41 10.96
CA THR A 617 -17.43 19.52 12.15
C THR A 617 -17.43 18.22 12.95
N THR A 618 -17.77 18.30 14.24
CA THR A 618 -17.78 17.14 15.15
C THR A 618 -18.66 16.00 14.62
N GLU A 619 -19.81 16.31 14.02
CA GLU A 619 -20.77 15.34 13.48
C GLU A 619 -20.19 14.62 12.26
N ARG A 620 -19.57 15.37 11.33
CA ARG A 620 -18.92 14.81 10.13
C ARG A 620 -17.74 13.91 10.51
N ILE A 621 -16.95 14.31 11.50
CA ILE A 621 -15.83 13.51 12.03
C ILE A 621 -16.32 12.25 12.75
N GLN A 622 -17.43 12.31 13.49
CA GLN A 622 -18.04 11.13 14.12
C GLN A 622 -18.56 10.12 13.09
N GLU A 623 -19.27 10.57 12.06
CA GLU A 623 -19.73 9.72 10.94
C GLU A 623 -18.55 9.09 10.19
N PHE A 624 -17.47 9.85 9.96
CA PHE A 624 -16.25 9.35 9.33
C PHE A 624 -15.52 8.30 10.20
N LEU A 625 -15.40 8.53 11.50
CA LEU A 625 -14.86 7.55 12.46
C LEU A 625 -15.72 6.29 12.58
N ALA A 626 -17.04 6.41 12.40
CA ALA A 626 -17.94 5.25 12.40
C ALA A 626 -17.66 4.31 11.21
N ALA A 627 -17.26 4.84 10.05
CA ALA A 627 -16.96 4.04 8.86
C ALA A 627 -15.85 3.00 9.08
N TYR A 628 -14.84 3.33 9.89
CA TYR A 628 -13.77 2.38 10.26
C TYR A 628 -14.28 1.18 11.08
N LYS A 629 -15.40 1.31 11.78
CA LYS A 629 -16.00 0.23 12.60
C LYS A 629 -16.86 -0.73 11.77
N VAL A 630 -17.26 -0.33 10.55
CA VAL A 630 -18.16 -1.12 9.68
C VAL A 630 -17.43 -2.25 8.93
N SER A 631 -16.11 -2.14 8.74
CA SER A 631 -15.29 -3.10 7.96
C SER A 631 -15.40 -4.57 8.43
N GLY A 632 -15.86 -4.82 9.66
CA GLY A 632 -16.09 -6.16 10.21
C GLY A 632 -17.39 -6.87 9.76
N ARG A 633 -18.20 -6.31 8.85
CA ARG A 633 -19.40 -7.00 8.31
C ARG A 633 -19.47 -6.94 6.78
N SER A 634 -19.55 -8.11 6.16
CA SER A 634 -19.85 -8.27 4.74
C SER A 634 -21.24 -7.71 4.41
N LEU A 635 -21.28 -6.62 3.66
CA LEU A 635 -22.52 -6.00 3.19
C LEU A 635 -23.19 -6.89 2.12
N PRO A 636 -24.50 -7.21 2.24
CA PRO A 636 -25.29 -7.76 1.14
C PRO A 636 -25.51 -6.70 0.06
N SER A 637 -25.55 -7.12 -1.21
CA SER A 637 -25.80 -6.22 -2.35
C SER A 637 -27.15 -5.49 -2.24
N PRO A 638 -27.24 -4.21 -2.64
CA PRO A 638 -28.52 -3.52 -2.71
C PRO A 638 -29.42 -4.14 -3.78
N GLY A 639 -30.64 -4.50 -3.39
CA GLY A 639 -31.68 -4.96 -4.30
C GLY A 639 -32.17 -3.82 -5.22
N PRO A 640 -32.73 -4.12 -6.40
CA PRO A 640 -33.17 -3.10 -7.34
C PRO A 640 -34.34 -2.29 -6.79
N SER A 641 -34.17 -0.98 -6.72
CA SER A 641 -35.24 -0.03 -6.43
C SER A 641 -36.28 -0.01 -7.56
N SER A 642 -37.44 -0.61 -7.33
CA SER A 642 -38.56 -0.56 -8.27
C SER A 642 -39.29 0.79 -8.18
N THR A 643 -38.92 1.74 -9.04
CA THR A 643 -39.76 2.92 -9.31
C THR A 643 -40.95 2.52 -10.18
N SER A 644 -42.16 2.50 -9.60
CA SER A 644 -43.42 2.35 -10.32
C SER A 644 -44.23 3.64 -10.26
N THR A 645 -44.31 4.34 -11.40
CA THR A 645 -45.23 5.47 -11.62
C THR A 645 -46.46 5.00 -12.42
N GLY A 646 -47.67 5.22 -11.90
CA GLY A 646 -48.92 4.89 -12.62
C GLY A 646 -50.17 5.11 -11.77
N ASP A 647 -50.92 6.16 -12.10
CA ASP A 647 -52.17 6.69 -11.49
C ASP A 647 -53.25 5.72 -10.96
N LYS A 648 -53.98 6.21 -9.93
CA LYS A 648 -55.46 6.23 -9.67
C LYS A 648 -56.31 4.98 -9.99
N ASP A 649 -57.33 4.60 -9.21
CA ASP A 649 -58.31 5.45 -8.50
C ASP A 649 -59.13 4.64 -7.44
N SER A 650 -60.01 5.34 -6.69
CA SER A 650 -61.21 4.81 -5.97
C SER A 650 -61.11 4.08 -4.60
N LYS A 651 -61.55 4.82 -3.57
CA LYS A 651 -62.27 4.51 -2.31
C LYS A 651 -62.32 3.09 -1.68
N PRO A 652 -62.28 2.98 -0.32
CA PRO A 652 -62.53 1.73 0.41
C PRO A 652 -64.04 1.48 0.63
N VAL A 653 -64.42 0.19 0.64
CA VAL A 653 -65.70 -0.30 1.20
C VAL A 653 -65.40 -1.41 2.19
N GLN A 654 -66.12 -1.38 3.31
CA GLN A 654 -65.99 -2.25 4.47
C GLN A 654 -66.89 -3.50 4.31
N GLU A 655 -66.92 -4.37 5.33
CA GLU A 655 -67.77 -5.58 5.49
C GLU A 655 -67.22 -6.90 4.91
N GLN A 656 -67.45 -8.06 5.54
CA GLN A 656 -67.81 -8.36 6.94
C GLN A 656 -67.37 -9.81 7.24
N SER A 657 -66.95 -10.08 8.47
CA SER A 657 -66.84 -11.45 8.98
C SER A 657 -68.20 -11.99 9.41
N SER A 658 -68.50 -13.27 9.16
CA SER A 658 -69.67 -13.92 9.76
C SER A 658 -69.35 -15.31 10.31
N ALA A 659 -69.40 -15.43 11.65
CA ALA A 659 -69.51 -16.70 12.39
C ALA A 659 -70.09 -16.46 13.80
N ARG A 660 -71.41 -16.21 13.84
CA ARG A 660 -72.39 -16.56 14.88
C ARG A 660 -71.94 -16.70 16.37
N SER A 661 -72.55 -15.85 17.22
CA SER A 661 -73.42 -16.17 18.38
C SER A 661 -73.19 -17.51 19.12
N GLN A 662 -73.21 -17.63 20.46
CA GLN A 662 -73.86 -16.90 21.57
C GLN A 662 -73.15 -17.40 22.89
N ASP A 663 -73.33 -16.93 24.13
CA ASP A 663 -74.49 -16.30 24.77
C ASP A 663 -74.13 -15.60 26.11
N ASN A 664 -75.00 -14.66 26.53
CA ASN A 664 -75.39 -14.27 27.89
C ASN A 664 -74.45 -13.84 29.06
N SER A 665 -75.02 -12.93 29.86
CA SER A 665 -74.80 -12.59 31.29
C SER A 665 -73.63 -11.69 31.72
N SER A 666 -73.97 -10.41 31.91
CA SER A 666 -73.41 -9.45 32.90
C SER A 666 -73.86 -9.83 34.34
N PRO A 667 -73.58 -9.06 35.44
CA PRO A 667 -72.99 -7.71 35.53
C PRO A 667 -72.03 -7.45 36.75
N VAL A 668 -71.73 -6.15 36.96
CA VAL A 668 -71.46 -5.46 38.25
C VAL A 668 -69.99 -5.05 38.59
N ASP A 669 -69.75 -3.74 38.40
CA ASP A 669 -69.01 -2.76 39.22
C ASP A 669 -67.59 -2.99 39.82
N LYS A 670 -66.72 -2.04 39.45
CA LYS A 670 -65.92 -1.12 40.30
C LYS A 670 -64.58 -1.52 40.96
N THR A 671 -63.65 -0.58 40.74
CA THR A 671 -62.61 -0.02 41.65
C THR A 671 -61.37 -0.85 42.01
N ALA A 672 -60.21 -0.20 41.78
CA ALA A 672 -58.91 -0.47 42.37
C ALA A 672 -58.91 -0.12 43.89
N PRO A 673 -57.84 -0.39 44.69
CA PRO A 673 -56.51 0.20 44.51
C PRO A 673 -55.30 -0.70 44.87
N ASP A 674 -54.11 -0.10 44.81
CA ASP A 674 -52.79 -0.64 45.22
C ASP A 674 -52.72 -1.19 46.65
N THR A 675 -51.78 -2.11 46.93
CA THR A 675 -50.56 -1.81 47.73
C THR A 675 -49.58 -3.00 47.93
N THR A 676 -48.31 -2.78 47.52
CA THR A 676 -47.03 -3.19 48.17
C THR A 676 -46.63 -4.64 48.49
N ASN A 677 -45.31 -4.87 48.35
CA ASN A 677 -44.46 -6.00 48.80
C ASN A 677 -44.67 -7.31 48.02
N ILE A 678 -43.62 -8.01 47.55
CA ILE A 678 -42.21 -8.09 48.00
C ILE A 678 -41.24 -7.78 46.85
#